data_AF-A0A5C5VKG4-F1
#
_entry.id   AF-A0A5C5VKG4-F1
#
_cell.length_a   1.000
_cell.length_b   1.000
_cell.length_c   1.000
_cell.angle_alpha   90.00
_cell.angle_beta   90.00
_cell.angle_gamma   90.00
#
_symmetry.space_group_name_H-M   'P 1'
#
loop_
_entity.id
_entity.type
_entity.pdbx_description
1 polymer ?
#
loop_
_entity_poly.entity_id
_entity_poly.type
_entity_poly.pdbx_seq_one_letter_code
_entity_poly.pdbx_strand_id
1 'polypeptide(L)'
;MPLPVSKYVSRVALLSLAATLLSPLPQAHAQQRSLGLDVSSWQTEISANSWSEIHNTNNRDFVFIRSSRGGTTGFYNQNDPGNNLNRNTQSQRYDDPYFVQNITRATNAGLLAGPYHFARPDIIESTQNSGGVANTGVDEADHFIEMAGAWMRPGYLLPVFDLEAGQAQHTRDELAQFSIDFSDRVYEVMGVRPVIYTNGNYANYLQGASPALQDEVVAAYPVLWAARWPNQDNPDAIPVQTGHPADTYGPIYGPWDDAPNPEHPWGFWQYASTGRLSGYNNGNSNLDLNVAQGGIEFLKDQLVPALWTGGETGEWTTLDNWNSGQAPIAPVQGRRQDPRVGPLTLPAVRLPAGDDTVVIDRDAGDLTVTHSSGAHSIRKLVVQQTLDITGGSLAVNHTPSSDSPGPSVAVTGALSVTGGALGAHTIAVDAGQQLTLAGELAFTSLQLAGARRTPGELSIVGDIVIGPHGSQEAVIQTAGDETADGRIDLGGQDYLWDVADGAAATDVRVLVEMINGSFAKSGLGTLALGQATAYAGDLDVQQGELLLDGLRLNDAANVALASGALLTLDWTGTPDAIGMLTLDGASMPAGVYGGVGSGAQFETPLLAGSGMLEVTAVQLVGDYNADGVVDAADYAVWRDNLGSEFILPNRDPASTGAVSQQDYVAWRNNFGATSASASSSAAPEPAALTGLAVMAAGITIARRRASRPAAF
;
A
#
# COMPACT_ATOMS: atom_id res chain seq x y z
N MET A 1 -20.73 -5.82 -17.97
CA MET A 1 -20.65 -4.54 -17.22
C MET A 1 -19.20 -4.41 -16.83
N PRO A 2 -18.48 -3.38 -17.30
CA PRO A 2 -17.02 -3.38 -17.35
C PRO A 2 -16.46 -3.16 -15.95
N LEU A 3 -15.52 -3.99 -15.50
CA LEU A 3 -14.65 -3.62 -14.39
C LEU A 3 -13.46 -2.86 -14.95
N PRO A 4 -13.29 -1.61 -14.52
CA PRO A 4 -12.25 -0.74 -15.00
C PRO A 4 -11.00 -1.01 -14.16
N VAL A 5 -9.94 -1.50 -14.80
CA VAL A 5 -8.58 -1.21 -14.31
C VAL A 5 -8.33 0.32 -14.29
N SER A 6 -9.27 1.11 -14.84
CA SER A 6 -9.33 2.58 -14.91
C SER A 6 -10.48 3.26 -14.10
N LYS A 7 -10.91 2.75 -12.91
CA LYS A 7 -11.65 3.62 -11.96
C LYS A 7 -11.12 3.68 -10.53
N TYR A 8 -10.18 2.82 -10.15
CA TYR A 8 -9.58 2.90 -8.81
C TYR A 8 -8.05 2.99 -8.79
N VAL A 9 -7.36 2.85 -9.94
CA VAL A 9 -5.99 3.37 -10.09
C VAL A 9 -5.99 4.87 -10.45
N SER A 10 -7.14 5.45 -10.80
CA SER A 10 -7.30 6.89 -11.08
C SER A 10 -8.46 7.53 -10.31
N ARG A 11 -8.49 7.35 -8.98
CA ARG A 11 -9.12 8.29 -8.05
C ARG A 11 -8.34 8.49 -6.75
N VAL A 12 -7.07 8.14 -6.80
CA VAL A 12 -6.10 8.66 -5.87
C VAL A 12 -4.92 9.15 -6.70
N ALA A 13 -5.09 10.32 -7.31
CA ALA A 13 -4.01 11.28 -7.20
C ALA A 13 -3.89 11.57 -5.69
N LEU A 14 -3.21 10.68 -4.96
CA LEU A 14 -2.52 11.06 -3.74
C LEU A 14 -1.42 11.99 -4.28
N LEU A 15 -1.81 13.26 -4.46
CA LEU A 15 -1.00 14.32 -3.90
C LEU A 15 -0.94 14.09 -2.38
N SER A 16 -0.32 12.99 -1.95
CA SER A 16 0.35 12.94 -0.67
C SER A 16 1.52 13.90 -0.79
N LEU A 17 1.22 15.18 -0.63
CA LEU A 17 2.15 16.09 -0.03
C LEU A 17 2.28 15.61 1.43
N ALA A 18 2.99 14.51 1.64
CA ALA A 18 3.49 14.17 2.96
C ALA A 18 4.26 15.42 3.42
N ALA A 19 3.79 16.05 4.49
CA ALA A 19 4.53 17.09 5.17
C ALA A 19 5.84 16.45 5.64
N THR A 20 6.85 16.51 4.79
CA THR A 20 8.20 16.09 5.09
C THR A 20 8.72 17.04 6.15
N LEU A 21 9.03 16.50 7.33
CA LEU A 21 10.04 17.10 8.20
C LEU A 21 11.25 17.39 7.31
N LEU A 22 11.56 18.68 7.14
CA LEU A 22 12.61 19.20 6.27
C LEU A 22 13.98 18.62 6.64
N SER A 23 14.28 17.46 6.06
CA SER A 23 15.63 17.00 5.80
C SER A 23 16.12 17.72 4.54
N PRO A 24 17.39 18.15 4.45
CA PRO A 24 17.89 18.78 3.23
C PRO A 24 17.68 17.83 2.04
N LEU A 25 16.95 18.31 1.03
CA LEU A 25 16.68 17.59 -0.21
C LEU A 25 18.00 17.03 -0.77
N PRO A 26 18.11 15.70 -1.02
CA PRO A 26 19.20 15.20 -1.83
C PRO A 26 19.14 15.86 -3.21
N GLN A 27 20.28 16.22 -3.77
CA GLN A 27 20.38 16.69 -5.16
C GLN A 27 19.59 15.76 -6.08
N ALA A 28 18.85 16.35 -7.03
CA ALA A 28 18.15 15.61 -8.07
C ALA A 28 19.14 14.73 -8.85
N HIS A 29 19.22 13.45 -8.47
CA HIS A 29 19.90 12.44 -9.26
C HIS A 29 19.04 12.21 -10.51
N ALA A 30 19.65 12.24 -11.70
CA ALA A 30 18.97 11.82 -12.93
C ALA A 30 18.39 10.42 -12.70
N GLN A 31 17.11 10.22 -13.04
CA GLN A 31 16.43 8.93 -12.87
C GLN A 31 17.23 7.85 -13.61
N GLN A 32 17.80 6.89 -12.87
CA GLN A 32 18.51 5.76 -13.46
C GLN A 32 17.47 4.81 -14.05
N ARG A 33 17.20 4.97 -15.34
CA ARG A 33 16.27 4.11 -16.07
C ARG A 33 16.87 2.74 -16.32
N SER A 34 16.06 1.71 -16.18
CA SER A 34 16.43 0.38 -16.62
C SER A 34 16.49 0.34 -18.15
N LEU A 35 17.50 -0.37 -18.65
CA LEU A 35 17.77 -0.49 -20.09
C LEU A 35 17.36 -1.88 -20.55
N GLY A 36 16.84 -1.95 -21.78
CA GLY A 36 16.38 -3.21 -22.35
C GLY A 36 16.60 -3.27 -23.85
N LEU A 37 16.07 -4.33 -24.43
CA LEU A 37 16.06 -4.61 -25.86
C LEU A 37 14.78 -5.33 -26.23
N ASP A 38 14.52 -5.45 -27.52
CA ASP A 38 13.56 -6.42 -28.01
C ASP A 38 14.13 -7.20 -29.20
N VAL A 39 13.72 -8.46 -29.32
CA VAL A 39 14.30 -9.40 -30.28
C VAL A 39 13.25 -10.31 -30.88
N SER A 40 13.59 -10.83 -32.05
CA SER A 40 12.81 -11.83 -32.78
C SER A 40 13.75 -12.81 -33.48
N SER A 41 13.22 -13.67 -34.35
CA SER A 41 14.03 -14.50 -35.23
C SER A 41 14.99 -13.72 -36.14
N TRP A 42 14.80 -12.40 -36.33
CA TRP A 42 15.73 -11.57 -37.10
C TRP A 42 17.12 -11.44 -36.44
N GLN A 43 17.20 -11.57 -35.12
CA GLN A 43 18.46 -11.58 -34.39
C GLN A 43 19.12 -12.97 -34.35
N THR A 44 18.53 -13.97 -35.02
CA THR A 44 19.05 -15.33 -35.15
C THR A 44 19.23 -16.04 -33.80
N GLU A 45 20.04 -17.09 -33.73
CA GLU A 45 20.27 -17.83 -32.49
C GLU A 45 21.14 -17.02 -31.50
N ILE A 46 20.57 -16.67 -30.35
CA ILE A 46 21.28 -15.98 -29.26
C ILE A 46 21.71 -17.00 -28.20
N SER A 47 23.02 -17.15 -28.02
CA SER A 47 23.58 -18.13 -27.08
C SER A 47 23.32 -17.77 -25.61
N ALA A 48 23.39 -18.75 -24.70
CA ALA A 48 23.27 -18.49 -23.26
C ALA A 48 24.37 -17.55 -22.72
N ASN A 49 25.60 -17.66 -23.24
CA ASN A 49 26.69 -16.75 -22.91
C ASN A 49 26.38 -15.33 -23.38
N SER A 50 25.83 -15.18 -24.59
CA SER A 50 25.44 -13.88 -25.13
C SER A 50 24.33 -13.22 -24.30
N TRP A 51 23.32 -13.97 -23.85
CA TRP A 51 22.32 -13.46 -22.91
C TRP A 51 22.96 -13.00 -21.58
N SER A 52 23.93 -13.76 -21.09
CA SER A 52 24.68 -13.39 -19.88
C SER A 52 25.51 -12.11 -20.07
N GLU A 53 26.14 -11.91 -21.24
CA GLU A 53 26.87 -10.68 -21.59
C GLU A 53 25.93 -9.48 -21.79
N ILE A 54 24.76 -9.70 -22.39
CA ILE A 54 23.70 -8.70 -22.54
C ILE A 54 23.30 -8.16 -21.16
N HIS A 55 23.08 -9.04 -20.18
CA HIS A 55 22.75 -8.62 -18.82
C HIS A 55 23.95 -8.01 -18.09
N ASN A 56 24.99 -8.82 -17.85
CA ASN A 56 26.06 -8.49 -16.89
C ASN A 56 27.08 -7.47 -17.42
N THR A 57 27.28 -7.41 -18.74
CA THR A 57 28.29 -6.52 -19.35
C THR A 57 27.66 -5.32 -20.02
N ASN A 58 26.52 -5.50 -20.68
CA ASN A 58 25.85 -4.40 -21.37
C ASN A 58 24.79 -3.70 -20.50
N ASN A 59 24.56 -4.14 -19.26
CA ASN A 59 23.61 -3.54 -18.32
C ASN A 59 22.20 -3.47 -18.93
N ARG A 60 21.65 -4.64 -19.26
CA ARG A 60 20.27 -4.79 -19.74
C ARG A 60 19.48 -5.57 -18.71
N ASP A 61 18.45 -4.92 -18.17
CA ASP A 61 17.60 -5.47 -17.12
C ASP A 61 16.40 -6.21 -17.68
N PHE A 62 15.98 -5.86 -18.90
CA PHE A 62 14.78 -6.44 -19.50
C PHE A 62 14.86 -6.70 -21.00
N VAL A 63 13.96 -7.57 -21.48
CA VAL A 63 13.79 -7.86 -22.91
C VAL A 63 12.34 -8.21 -23.28
N PHE A 64 11.87 -7.71 -24.42
CA PHE A 64 10.66 -8.22 -25.08
C PHE A 64 11.02 -9.15 -26.24
N ILE A 65 10.34 -10.29 -26.36
CA ILE A 65 10.70 -11.35 -27.31
C ILE A 65 9.50 -11.73 -28.15
N ARG A 66 9.63 -11.69 -29.48
CA ARG A 66 8.54 -12.08 -30.37
C ARG A 66 8.20 -13.54 -30.13
N SER A 67 6.92 -13.79 -29.89
CA SER A 67 6.37 -15.13 -29.78
C SER A 67 5.66 -15.56 -31.05
N SER A 68 4.85 -14.66 -31.60
CA SER A 68 3.95 -14.96 -32.72
C SER A 68 3.61 -13.72 -33.56
N ARG A 69 3.01 -13.98 -34.72
CA ARG A 69 2.51 -12.98 -35.66
C ARG A 69 1.30 -13.51 -36.43
N GLY A 70 0.31 -12.67 -36.67
CA GLY A 70 -0.92 -13.01 -37.41
C GLY A 70 -1.83 -13.96 -36.64
N GLY A 71 -2.86 -14.50 -37.29
CA GLY A 71 -3.87 -15.32 -36.61
C GLY A 71 -3.51 -16.80 -36.47
N THR A 72 -4.47 -17.61 -36.00
CA THR A 72 -4.25 -19.03 -35.66
C THR A 72 -4.05 -19.94 -36.87
N THR A 73 -4.33 -19.46 -38.09
CA THR A 73 -4.33 -20.29 -39.31
C THR A 73 -3.34 -19.86 -40.38
N GLY A 74 -3.07 -20.77 -41.30
CA GLY A 74 -2.24 -20.50 -42.47
C GLY A 74 -0.74 -20.55 -42.19
N PHE A 75 0.00 -19.76 -42.97
CA PHE A 75 1.45 -19.74 -42.97
C PHE A 75 1.93 -18.39 -43.48
N TYR A 76 2.96 -17.84 -42.85
CA TYR A 76 3.69 -16.68 -43.33
C TYR A 76 5.16 -17.03 -43.57
N ASN A 77 5.65 -16.60 -44.71
CA ASN A 77 7.03 -16.75 -45.11
C ASN A 77 7.77 -15.43 -44.92
N GLN A 78 8.67 -15.36 -43.94
CA GLN A 78 9.50 -14.17 -43.70
C GLN A 78 10.36 -13.73 -44.89
N ASN A 79 10.67 -14.64 -45.82
CA ASN A 79 11.42 -14.33 -47.05
C ASN A 79 10.52 -13.89 -48.22
N ASP A 80 9.20 -13.85 -48.02
CA ASP A 80 8.22 -13.33 -48.97
C ASP A 80 7.22 -12.39 -48.25
N PRO A 81 7.69 -11.30 -47.60
CA PRO A 81 6.84 -10.46 -46.75
C PRO A 81 5.70 -9.79 -47.52
N GLY A 82 5.92 -9.46 -48.79
CA GLY A 82 4.90 -8.88 -49.68
C GLY A 82 3.94 -9.91 -50.31
N ASN A 83 4.11 -11.20 -50.01
CA ASN A 83 3.39 -12.31 -50.65
C ASN A 83 3.51 -12.33 -52.18
N ASN A 84 4.63 -11.83 -52.72
CA ASN A 84 4.88 -11.73 -54.17
C ASN A 84 5.00 -13.12 -54.82
N LEU A 85 5.36 -14.14 -54.04
CA LEU A 85 5.49 -15.52 -54.49
C LEU A 85 4.28 -16.39 -54.09
N ASN A 86 3.19 -15.78 -53.60
CA ASN A 86 1.98 -16.47 -53.16
C ASN A 86 2.23 -17.49 -52.03
N ARG A 87 3.22 -17.27 -51.19
CA ARG A 87 3.60 -18.21 -50.12
C ARG A 87 2.85 -17.98 -48.82
N ASN A 88 2.35 -16.78 -48.59
CA ASN A 88 1.59 -16.45 -47.38
C ASN A 88 0.13 -16.82 -47.61
N THR A 89 -0.50 -17.45 -46.61
CA THR A 89 -1.86 -18.01 -46.71
C THR A 89 -2.66 -17.78 -45.44
N GLN A 90 -3.99 -17.73 -45.59
CA GLN A 90 -4.99 -17.57 -44.53
C GLN A 90 -4.62 -16.42 -43.58
N SER A 91 -4.72 -16.63 -42.26
CA SER A 91 -4.39 -15.63 -41.25
C SER A 91 -2.90 -15.28 -41.14
N GLN A 92 -2.06 -15.82 -42.03
CA GLN A 92 -0.62 -15.61 -42.07
C GLN A 92 0.07 -15.95 -40.75
N ARG A 93 -0.32 -17.05 -40.10
CA ARG A 93 0.32 -17.56 -38.88
C ARG A 93 1.84 -17.63 -39.03
N TYR A 94 2.53 -17.09 -38.04
CA TYR A 94 3.97 -17.26 -37.87
C TYR A 94 4.32 -17.48 -36.41
N ASP A 95 4.97 -18.61 -36.13
CA ASP A 95 5.46 -18.97 -34.80
C ASP A 95 6.96 -18.68 -34.76
N ASP A 96 7.42 -17.81 -33.84
CA ASP A 96 8.84 -17.49 -33.79
C ASP A 96 9.65 -18.69 -33.24
N PRO A 97 10.54 -19.31 -34.04
CA PRO A 97 11.18 -20.56 -33.66
C PRO A 97 12.16 -20.40 -32.49
N TYR A 98 12.62 -19.18 -32.19
CA TYR A 98 13.57 -18.92 -31.12
C TYR A 98 12.91 -18.46 -29.82
N PHE A 99 11.60 -18.19 -29.80
CA PHE A 99 10.90 -17.60 -28.66
C PHE A 99 11.18 -18.32 -27.33
N VAL A 100 10.86 -19.62 -27.28
CA VAL A 100 11.00 -20.43 -26.05
C VAL A 100 12.45 -20.50 -25.57
N GLN A 101 13.40 -20.62 -26.50
CA GLN A 101 14.82 -20.65 -26.17
C GLN A 101 15.27 -19.29 -25.60
N ASN A 102 14.90 -18.20 -26.24
CA ASN A 102 15.29 -16.85 -25.84
C ASN A 102 14.68 -16.47 -24.50
N ILE A 103 13.39 -16.71 -24.27
CA ILE A 103 12.75 -16.36 -22.99
C ILE A 103 13.34 -17.18 -21.83
N THR A 104 13.66 -18.46 -22.07
CA THR A 104 14.34 -19.31 -21.08
C THR A 104 15.77 -18.83 -20.79
N ARG A 105 16.55 -18.51 -21.82
CA ARG A 105 17.94 -18.08 -21.64
C ARG A 105 18.05 -16.68 -21.05
N ALA A 106 17.20 -15.75 -21.47
CA ALA A 106 17.17 -14.38 -20.94
C ALA A 106 16.82 -14.37 -19.44
N THR A 107 15.78 -15.11 -19.03
CA THR A 107 15.43 -15.21 -17.60
C THR A 107 16.50 -15.93 -16.78
N ASN A 108 17.11 -17.01 -17.29
CA ASN A 108 18.24 -17.64 -16.63
C ASN A 108 19.48 -16.73 -16.50
N ALA A 109 19.62 -15.75 -17.38
CA ALA A 109 20.70 -14.75 -17.33
C ALA A 109 20.41 -13.60 -16.36
N GLY A 110 19.20 -13.51 -15.79
CA GLY A 110 18.79 -12.47 -14.83
C GLY A 110 17.95 -11.34 -15.42
N LEU A 111 17.59 -11.38 -16.71
CA LEU A 111 16.70 -10.38 -17.30
C LEU A 111 15.23 -10.66 -16.98
N LEU A 112 14.46 -9.59 -16.78
CA LEU A 112 12.99 -9.64 -16.82
C LEU A 112 12.54 -9.73 -18.29
N ALA A 113 11.79 -10.75 -18.65
CA ALA A 113 11.42 -11.02 -20.04
C ALA A 113 9.91 -11.06 -20.26
N GLY A 114 9.43 -10.49 -21.36
CA GLY A 114 8.01 -10.51 -21.77
C GLY A 114 7.84 -10.97 -23.21
N PRO A 115 6.73 -11.66 -23.53
CA PRO A 115 6.44 -12.04 -24.91
C PRO A 115 5.73 -10.89 -25.66
N TYR A 116 5.95 -10.78 -26.97
CA TYR A 116 5.13 -9.91 -27.84
C TYR A 116 4.51 -10.64 -29.03
N HIS A 117 3.41 -10.09 -29.53
CA HIS A 117 2.69 -10.53 -30.73
C HIS A 117 2.66 -9.42 -31.78
N PHE A 118 3.25 -9.66 -32.95
CA PHE A 118 3.17 -8.71 -34.08
C PHE A 118 1.81 -8.82 -34.76
N ALA A 119 0.97 -7.80 -34.56
CA ALA A 119 -0.40 -7.79 -35.03
C ALA A 119 -0.49 -7.65 -36.55
N ARG A 120 -1.45 -8.34 -37.17
CA ARG A 120 -1.71 -8.29 -38.62
C ARG A 120 -3.17 -7.97 -38.96
N PRO A 121 -3.74 -6.86 -38.46
CA PRO A 121 -5.06 -6.39 -38.88
C PRO A 121 -5.11 -6.05 -40.38
N ASP A 122 -3.97 -5.88 -41.06
CA ASP A 122 -3.91 -5.70 -42.52
C ASP A 122 -4.32 -6.96 -43.32
N ILE A 123 -4.47 -8.11 -42.67
CA ILE A 123 -5.00 -9.33 -43.29
C ILE A 123 -6.53 -9.28 -43.25
N ILE A 124 -7.11 -8.74 -44.31
CA ILE A 124 -8.56 -8.65 -44.51
C ILE A 124 -9.05 -9.71 -45.51
N GLU A 125 -10.36 -9.83 -45.68
CA GLU A 125 -10.96 -10.82 -46.59
C GLU A 125 -10.39 -10.76 -48.02
N SER A 126 -10.09 -9.56 -48.51
CA SER A 126 -9.53 -9.33 -49.84
C SER A 126 -8.01 -9.50 -49.94
N THR A 127 -7.32 -9.72 -48.82
CA THR A 127 -5.87 -9.96 -48.83
C THR A 127 -5.56 -11.23 -49.60
N GLN A 128 -4.54 -11.18 -50.45
CA GLN A 128 -4.19 -12.28 -51.33
C GLN A 128 -3.91 -13.57 -50.53
N ASN A 129 -4.57 -14.65 -50.95
CA ASN A 129 -4.53 -15.98 -50.33
C ASN A 129 -5.03 -16.04 -48.86
N SER A 130 -5.76 -15.03 -48.37
CA SER A 130 -6.46 -15.08 -47.08
C SER A 130 -7.53 -16.17 -47.02
N GLY A 131 -7.99 -16.65 -48.18
CA GLY A 131 -9.12 -17.58 -48.26
C GLY A 131 -10.46 -16.91 -47.96
N GLY A 132 -10.53 -15.58 -48.03
CA GLY A 132 -11.74 -14.81 -47.69
C GLY A 132 -11.95 -14.64 -46.19
N VAL A 133 -10.95 -14.96 -45.36
CA VAL A 133 -11.00 -14.83 -43.90
C VAL A 133 -10.11 -13.66 -43.49
N ALA A 134 -10.69 -12.67 -42.82
CA ALA A 134 -9.95 -11.59 -42.17
C ALA A 134 -9.44 -12.04 -40.80
N ASN A 135 -8.28 -11.51 -40.39
CA ASN A 135 -7.86 -11.61 -39.00
C ASN A 135 -8.79 -10.77 -38.13
N THR A 136 -9.04 -11.24 -36.91
CA THR A 136 -9.75 -10.50 -35.86
C THR A 136 -8.83 -10.35 -34.65
N GLY A 137 -9.10 -9.37 -33.79
CA GLY A 137 -8.35 -9.21 -32.54
C GLY A 137 -8.39 -10.48 -31.69
N VAL A 138 -9.54 -11.16 -31.65
CA VAL A 138 -9.72 -12.44 -30.95
C VAL A 138 -8.85 -13.56 -31.55
N ASP A 139 -8.83 -13.73 -32.87
CA ASP A 139 -8.01 -14.77 -33.53
C ASP A 139 -6.51 -14.55 -33.29
N GLU A 140 -6.05 -13.31 -33.35
CA GLU A 140 -4.65 -12.99 -33.07
C GLU A 140 -4.29 -13.14 -31.59
N ALA A 141 -5.20 -12.80 -30.68
CA ALA A 141 -5.02 -13.03 -29.25
C ALA A 141 -4.97 -14.53 -28.91
N ASP A 142 -5.85 -15.35 -29.52
CA ASP A 142 -5.81 -16.80 -29.36
C ASP A 142 -4.47 -17.38 -29.85
N HIS A 143 -3.95 -16.91 -30.99
CA HIS A 143 -2.62 -17.31 -31.45
C HIS A 143 -1.51 -16.87 -30.48
N PHE A 144 -1.62 -15.67 -29.93
CA PHE A 144 -0.66 -15.19 -28.93
C PHE A 144 -0.66 -16.06 -27.67
N ILE A 145 -1.83 -16.39 -27.15
CA ILE A 145 -2.01 -17.27 -25.99
C ILE A 145 -1.50 -18.69 -26.30
N GLU A 146 -1.81 -19.24 -27.47
CA GLU A 146 -1.33 -20.56 -27.91
C GLU A 146 0.21 -20.65 -27.92
N MET A 147 0.91 -19.55 -28.21
CA MET A 147 2.38 -19.54 -28.30
C MET A 147 3.07 -19.09 -27.01
N ALA A 148 2.48 -18.15 -26.27
CA ALA A 148 3.13 -17.47 -25.16
C ALA A 148 2.39 -17.56 -23.82
N GLY A 149 1.19 -18.13 -23.75
CA GLY A 149 0.37 -18.17 -22.53
C GLY A 149 1.06 -18.83 -21.33
N ALA A 150 2.00 -19.76 -21.56
CA ALA A 150 2.84 -20.32 -20.50
C ALA A 150 3.68 -19.26 -19.74
N TRP A 151 3.97 -18.12 -20.36
CA TRP A 151 4.80 -17.04 -19.79
C TRP A 151 4.01 -15.78 -19.42
N MET A 152 2.68 -15.77 -19.57
CA MET A 152 1.83 -14.68 -19.08
C MET A 152 1.46 -14.94 -17.60
N ARG A 153 2.48 -15.00 -16.74
CA ARG A 153 2.36 -15.39 -15.32
C ARG A 153 3.47 -14.76 -14.45
N PRO A 154 3.38 -14.84 -13.11
CA PRO A 154 4.36 -14.22 -12.21
C PRO A 154 5.82 -14.60 -12.50
N GLY A 155 6.68 -13.59 -12.52
CA GLY A 155 8.11 -13.70 -12.90
C GLY A 155 8.42 -13.32 -14.35
N TYR A 156 7.41 -12.94 -15.14
CA TYR A 156 7.57 -12.45 -16.52
C TYR A 156 6.94 -11.07 -16.66
N LEU A 157 7.46 -10.26 -17.58
CA LEU A 157 6.85 -8.98 -17.93
C LEU A 157 5.50 -9.20 -18.61
N LEU A 158 4.63 -8.18 -18.52
CA LEU A 158 3.34 -8.17 -19.17
C LEU A 158 3.45 -8.50 -20.68
N PRO A 159 2.47 -9.27 -21.22
CA PRO A 159 2.44 -9.58 -22.65
C PRO A 159 2.24 -8.31 -23.49
N VAL A 160 2.79 -8.26 -24.69
CA VAL A 160 2.75 -7.06 -25.56
C VAL A 160 1.98 -7.33 -26.85
N PHE A 161 1.04 -6.43 -27.17
CA PHE A 161 0.43 -6.27 -28.48
C PHE A 161 1.23 -5.27 -29.30
N ASP A 162 1.84 -5.71 -30.39
CA ASP A 162 2.65 -4.87 -31.29
C ASP A 162 1.81 -4.44 -32.50
N LEU A 163 1.38 -3.16 -32.51
CA LEU A 163 0.52 -2.57 -33.52
C LEU A 163 1.31 -1.71 -34.50
N GLU A 164 1.62 -2.30 -35.66
CA GLU A 164 2.34 -1.63 -36.75
C GLU A 164 1.74 -1.89 -38.15
N ALA A 165 0.51 -2.41 -38.22
CA ALA A 165 -0.20 -2.70 -39.46
C ALA A 165 -1.69 -2.32 -39.41
N GLY A 166 -2.36 -2.30 -40.57
CA GLY A 166 -3.83 -2.21 -40.68
C GLY A 166 -4.41 -0.82 -40.97
N GLN A 167 -3.64 0.26 -40.83
CA GLN A 167 -4.12 1.64 -41.08
C GLN A 167 -4.69 1.87 -42.48
N ALA A 168 -4.14 1.20 -43.50
CA ALA A 168 -4.58 1.35 -44.88
C ALA A 168 -5.85 0.54 -45.18
N GLN A 169 -6.18 -0.44 -44.34
CA GLN A 169 -7.27 -1.39 -44.53
C GLN A 169 -8.48 -1.06 -43.67
N HIS A 170 -8.28 -0.42 -42.52
CA HIS A 170 -9.31 -0.17 -41.52
C HIS A 170 -9.55 1.32 -41.30
N THR A 171 -10.79 1.69 -41.02
CA THR A 171 -11.11 2.97 -40.39
C THR A 171 -10.49 3.02 -38.98
N ARG A 172 -10.47 4.22 -38.40
CA ARG A 172 -9.91 4.43 -37.05
C ARG A 172 -10.69 3.67 -35.98
N ASP A 173 -12.02 3.64 -36.10
CA ASP A 173 -12.89 2.89 -35.18
C ASP A 173 -12.69 1.38 -35.33
N GLU A 174 -12.58 0.87 -36.56
CA GLU A 174 -12.33 -0.57 -36.79
C GLU A 174 -10.97 -1.01 -36.23
N LEU A 175 -9.92 -0.20 -36.39
CA LEU A 175 -8.60 -0.53 -35.86
C LEU A 175 -8.56 -0.42 -34.32
N ALA A 176 -9.26 0.55 -33.74
CA ALA A 176 -9.43 0.65 -32.30
C ALA A 176 -10.18 -0.58 -31.75
N GLN A 177 -11.30 -0.97 -32.37
CA GLN A 177 -12.06 -2.15 -31.96
C GLN A 177 -11.24 -3.44 -32.08
N PHE A 178 -10.48 -3.63 -33.18
CA PHE A 178 -9.57 -4.77 -33.31
C PHE A 178 -8.59 -4.85 -32.14
N SER A 179 -8.03 -3.71 -31.75
CA SER A 179 -7.07 -3.62 -30.64
C SER A 179 -7.74 -3.92 -29.30
N ILE A 180 -8.96 -3.43 -29.06
CA ILE A 180 -9.74 -3.71 -27.85
C ILE A 180 -10.07 -5.21 -27.77
N ASP A 181 -10.58 -5.80 -28.85
CA ASP A 181 -10.94 -7.22 -28.91
C ASP A 181 -9.75 -8.14 -28.61
N PHE A 182 -8.54 -7.77 -29.07
CA PHE A 182 -7.31 -8.50 -28.74
C PHE A 182 -7.03 -8.47 -27.24
N SER A 183 -7.04 -7.27 -26.63
CA SER A 183 -6.77 -7.11 -25.20
C SER A 183 -7.83 -7.78 -24.33
N ASP A 184 -9.11 -7.64 -24.69
CA ASP A 184 -10.22 -8.28 -24.00
C ASP A 184 -10.09 -9.79 -23.99
N ARG A 185 -9.68 -10.38 -25.12
CA ARG A 185 -9.46 -11.82 -25.20
C ARG A 185 -8.29 -12.29 -24.34
N VAL A 186 -7.17 -11.56 -24.34
CA VAL A 186 -6.03 -11.85 -23.44
C VAL A 186 -6.47 -11.74 -21.98
N TYR A 187 -7.22 -10.70 -21.63
CA TYR A 187 -7.71 -10.49 -20.27
C TYR A 187 -8.71 -11.57 -19.84
N GLU A 188 -9.64 -11.97 -20.72
CA GLU A 188 -10.62 -13.04 -20.45
C GLU A 188 -9.92 -14.35 -20.07
N VAL A 189 -8.87 -14.72 -20.80
CA VAL A 189 -8.20 -16.02 -20.62
C VAL A 189 -7.11 -15.96 -19.55
N MET A 190 -6.33 -14.88 -19.50
CA MET A 190 -5.13 -14.79 -18.66
C MET A 190 -5.30 -13.89 -17.43
N GLY A 191 -6.37 -13.10 -17.36
CA GLY A 191 -6.63 -12.16 -16.26
C GLY A 191 -5.76 -10.91 -16.26
N VAL A 192 -4.97 -10.68 -17.31
CA VAL A 192 -4.05 -9.53 -17.42
C VAL A 192 -4.26 -8.75 -18.70
N ARG A 193 -4.07 -7.43 -18.61
CA ARG A 193 -4.11 -6.54 -19.78
C ARG A 193 -2.71 -6.43 -20.40
N PRO A 194 -2.56 -6.59 -21.72
CA PRO A 194 -1.28 -6.44 -22.38
C PRO A 194 -0.79 -4.98 -22.41
N VAL A 195 0.51 -4.81 -22.61
CA VAL A 195 1.16 -3.56 -23.06
C VAL A 195 0.83 -3.37 -24.54
N ILE A 196 0.64 -2.13 -25.01
CA ILE A 196 0.63 -1.84 -26.45
C ILE A 196 1.97 -1.24 -26.88
N TYR A 197 2.59 -1.85 -27.88
CA TYR A 197 3.69 -1.24 -28.62
C TYR A 197 3.15 -0.56 -29.88
N THR A 198 3.52 0.69 -30.08
CA THR A 198 3.12 1.47 -31.25
C THR A 198 4.05 2.67 -31.47
N ASN A 199 4.24 3.04 -32.74
CA ASN A 199 4.85 4.32 -33.09
C ASN A 199 3.81 5.46 -33.12
N GLY A 200 4.29 6.70 -33.25
CA GLY A 200 3.42 7.88 -33.29
C GLY A 200 2.38 7.86 -34.41
N ASN A 201 2.64 7.27 -35.58
CA ASN A 201 1.66 7.23 -36.65
C ASN A 201 0.42 6.41 -36.26
N TYR A 202 0.62 5.25 -35.63
CA TYR A 202 -0.46 4.38 -35.16
C TYR A 202 -1.18 4.95 -33.94
N ALA A 203 -0.45 5.51 -32.98
CA ALA A 203 -1.04 6.20 -31.84
C ALA A 203 -1.96 7.37 -32.28
N ASN A 204 -1.50 8.22 -33.21
CA ASN A 204 -2.32 9.32 -33.75
C ASN A 204 -3.53 8.84 -34.55
N TYR A 205 -3.45 7.66 -35.17
CA TYR A 205 -4.59 7.10 -35.90
C TYR A 205 -5.69 6.64 -34.95
N LEU A 206 -5.31 6.02 -33.83
CA LEU A 206 -6.22 5.66 -32.75
C LEU A 206 -6.84 6.90 -32.08
N GLN A 207 -6.09 7.98 -31.92
CA GLN A 207 -6.62 9.27 -31.42
C GLN A 207 -7.76 9.82 -32.29
N GLY A 208 -7.83 9.45 -33.57
CA GLY A 208 -8.90 9.91 -34.44
C GLY A 208 -10.14 9.02 -34.45
N ALA A 209 -10.20 7.97 -33.63
CA ALA A 209 -11.39 7.14 -33.43
C ALA A 209 -12.49 7.92 -32.70
N SER A 210 -13.68 7.34 -32.51
CA SER A 210 -14.72 7.94 -31.67
C SER A 210 -14.24 8.07 -30.21
N PRO A 211 -14.65 9.11 -29.46
CA PRO A 211 -14.15 9.32 -28.09
C PRO A 211 -14.36 8.12 -27.15
N ALA A 212 -15.48 7.41 -27.27
CA ALA A 212 -15.74 6.22 -26.46
C ALA A 212 -14.71 5.10 -26.71
N LEU A 213 -14.29 4.91 -27.96
CA LEU A 213 -13.26 3.93 -28.31
C LEU A 213 -11.86 4.37 -27.91
N GLN A 214 -11.58 5.68 -27.88
CA GLN A 214 -10.30 6.20 -27.38
C GLN A 214 -10.13 5.86 -25.89
N ASP A 215 -11.15 6.15 -25.07
CA ASP A 215 -11.17 5.82 -23.65
C ASP A 215 -11.04 4.30 -23.42
N GLU A 216 -11.72 3.51 -24.24
CA GLU A 216 -11.69 2.05 -24.15
C GLU A 216 -10.34 1.44 -24.57
N VAL A 217 -9.68 1.99 -25.61
CA VAL A 217 -8.31 1.60 -25.97
C VAL A 217 -7.35 1.88 -24.82
N VAL A 218 -7.42 3.05 -24.19
CA VAL A 218 -6.56 3.39 -23.04
C VAL A 218 -6.81 2.45 -21.86
N ALA A 219 -8.08 2.10 -21.59
CA ALA A 219 -8.43 1.14 -20.56
C ALA A 219 -7.96 -0.30 -20.88
N ALA A 220 -8.01 -0.69 -22.15
CA ALA A 220 -7.56 -1.98 -22.64
C ALA A 220 -6.03 -2.12 -22.62
N TYR A 221 -5.29 -1.02 -22.66
CA TYR A 221 -3.83 -0.97 -22.67
C TYR A 221 -3.31 0.09 -21.69
N PRO A 222 -3.25 -0.24 -20.39
CA PRO A 222 -2.82 0.71 -19.36
C PRO A 222 -1.32 1.06 -19.43
N VAL A 223 -0.54 0.33 -20.23
CA VAL A 223 0.90 0.54 -20.40
C VAL A 223 1.20 0.74 -21.88
N LEU A 224 1.80 1.88 -22.20
CA LEU A 224 2.24 2.23 -23.56
C LEU A 224 3.74 2.00 -23.72
N TRP A 225 4.12 1.23 -24.73
CA TRP A 225 5.49 1.12 -25.24
C TRP A 225 5.61 1.94 -26.53
N ALA A 226 6.17 3.15 -26.42
CA ALA A 226 6.27 4.07 -27.53
C ALA A 226 7.51 3.78 -28.39
N ALA A 227 7.34 3.72 -29.71
CA ALA A 227 8.46 3.58 -30.66
C ALA A 227 8.82 4.93 -31.29
N ARG A 228 10.06 5.38 -31.07
CA ARG A 228 10.60 6.61 -31.66
C ARG A 228 12.12 6.61 -31.59
N TRP A 229 12.80 6.79 -32.71
CA TRP A 229 14.24 6.60 -32.75
C TRP A 229 15.07 7.85 -33.05
N PRO A 230 15.36 8.72 -32.06
CA PRO A 230 16.23 9.87 -32.26
C PRO A 230 17.71 9.46 -32.31
N ASN A 231 18.54 10.27 -32.99
CA ASN A 231 20.00 10.25 -32.86
C ASN A 231 20.68 8.90 -33.19
N GLN A 232 20.23 8.19 -34.22
CA GLN A 232 20.74 6.87 -34.63
C GLN A 232 21.93 6.90 -35.60
N ASP A 233 22.62 8.03 -35.75
CA ASP A 233 23.69 8.21 -36.74
C ASP A 233 24.88 7.25 -36.53
N ASN A 234 25.12 6.84 -35.28
CA ASN A 234 26.15 5.86 -34.94
C ASN A 234 25.54 4.65 -34.20
N PRO A 235 25.30 3.54 -34.92
CA PRO A 235 24.83 2.26 -34.36
C PRO A 235 25.60 1.74 -33.12
N ASP A 236 26.91 2.00 -33.07
CA ASP A 236 27.81 1.51 -32.01
C ASP A 236 27.83 2.41 -30.76
N ALA A 237 27.18 3.58 -30.82
CA ALA A 237 27.20 4.58 -29.74
C ALA A 237 25.92 5.44 -29.69
N ILE A 238 24.75 4.81 -29.75
CA ILE A 238 23.47 5.53 -29.61
C ILE A 238 23.30 6.00 -28.15
N PRO A 239 23.10 7.30 -27.90
CA PRO A 239 22.91 7.80 -26.55
C PRO A 239 21.69 7.17 -25.85
N VAL A 240 21.89 6.74 -24.60
CA VAL A 240 20.78 6.34 -23.72
C VAL A 240 19.88 7.55 -23.47
N GLN A 241 18.57 7.35 -23.59
CA GLN A 241 17.62 8.44 -23.47
C GLN A 241 17.22 8.69 -22.02
N THR A 242 17.42 9.94 -21.56
CA THR A 242 17.09 10.39 -20.21
C THR A 242 15.87 11.31 -20.15
N GLY A 243 15.43 11.86 -21.29
CA GLY A 243 14.22 12.69 -21.43
C GLY A 243 12.98 11.88 -21.78
N HIS A 244 11.95 12.52 -22.31
CA HIS A 244 10.71 11.85 -22.74
C HIS A 244 10.57 11.86 -24.27
N PRO A 245 9.91 10.85 -24.87
CA PRO A 245 9.66 10.82 -26.31
C PRO A 245 9.05 12.12 -26.86
N ALA A 246 8.11 12.71 -26.11
CA ALA A 246 7.38 13.93 -26.49
C ALA A 246 8.22 15.22 -26.48
N ASP A 247 9.33 15.27 -25.74
CA ASP A 247 10.18 16.47 -25.59
C ASP A 247 10.60 17.07 -26.95
N THR A 248 10.73 16.20 -27.95
CA THR A 248 11.22 16.57 -29.29
C THR A 248 10.30 16.07 -30.41
N TYR A 249 9.12 15.53 -30.08
CA TYR A 249 8.12 15.05 -31.05
C TYR A 249 6.75 14.87 -30.38
N GLY A 250 5.87 15.86 -30.52
CA GLY A 250 4.55 15.86 -29.86
C GLY A 250 3.59 14.72 -30.22
N PRO A 251 3.46 14.27 -31.48
CA PRO A 251 2.37 13.37 -31.85
C PRO A 251 2.80 11.89 -31.66
N ILE A 252 3.10 11.52 -30.42
CA ILE A 252 3.70 10.23 -30.04
C ILE A 252 2.80 9.35 -29.17
N TYR A 253 1.95 9.94 -28.32
CA TYR A 253 1.14 9.19 -27.36
C TYR A 253 -0.32 9.00 -27.77
N GLY A 254 -0.84 9.66 -28.81
CA GLY A 254 -2.24 9.48 -29.23
C GLY A 254 -3.22 9.58 -28.05
N PRO A 255 -4.23 8.68 -27.93
CA PRO A 255 -5.28 8.80 -26.91
C PRO A 255 -4.76 8.71 -25.47
N TRP A 256 -3.53 8.22 -25.24
CA TRP A 256 -2.91 8.21 -23.92
C TRP A 256 -2.49 9.61 -23.44
N ASP A 257 -2.41 10.62 -24.32
CA ASP A 257 -2.08 12.02 -23.98
C ASP A 257 -3.28 12.79 -23.38
N ASP A 258 -4.50 12.26 -23.53
CA ASP A 258 -5.72 12.91 -23.07
C ASP A 258 -5.87 12.82 -21.55
N ALA A 259 -6.35 13.91 -20.93
CA ALA A 259 -6.67 13.91 -19.50
C ALA A 259 -7.71 12.82 -19.19
N PRO A 260 -7.59 12.06 -18.08
CA PRO A 260 -6.80 12.33 -16.88
C PRO A 260 -5.40 11.69 -16.85
N ASN A 261 -4.88 11.24 -17.99
CA ASN A 261 -3.57 10.59 -18.04
C ASN A 261 -2.43 11.57 -17.68
N PRO A 262 -1.29 11.07 -17.18
CA PRO A 262 -0.13 11.91 -16.90
C PRO A 262 0.47 12.47 -18.19
N GLU A 263 1.18 13.61 -18.08
CA GLU A 263 1.88 14.29 -19.19
C GLU A 263 2.85 13.37 -19.96
N HIS A 264 3.34 12.31 -19.31
CA HIS A 264 4.19 11.29 -19.92
C HIS A 264 3.64 9.89 -19.62
N PRO A 265 2.70 9.37 -20.43
CA PRO A 265 1.96 8.13 -20.16
C PRO A 265 2.65 6.84 -20.64
N TRP A 266 3.89 6.94 -21.14
CA TRP A 266 4.64 5.80 -21.65
C TRP A 266 5.31 5.02 -20.52
N GLY A 267 5.22 3.68 -20.54
CA GLY A 267 5.98 2.81 -19.63
C GLY A 267 7.31 2.35 -20.21
N PHE A 268 7.38 2.18 -21.53
CA PHE A 268 8.60 1.80 -22.25
C PHE A 268 8.81 2.67 -23.48
N TRP A 269 10.07 2.82 -23.88
CA TRP A 269 10.43 3.56 -25.08
C TRP A 269 11.49 2.79 -25.89
N GLN A 270 11.11 2.34 -27.09
CA GLN A 270 12.07 1.89 -28.10
C GLN A 270 12.71 3.09 -28.77
N TYR A 271 13.97 3.36 -28.41
CA TYR A 271 14.70 4.55 -28.81
C TYR A 271 15.75 4.31 -29.89
N ALA A 272 16.08 3.06 -30.17
CA ALA A 272 16.86 2.68 -31.34
C ALA A 272 16.29 1.45 -32.03
N SER A 273 16.54 1.34 -33.34
CA SER A 273 16.33 0.17 -34.17
C SER A 273 17.58 -0.25 -34.95
N THR A 274 18.69 0.45 -34.74
CA THR A 274 20.00 0.16 -35.34
C THR A 274 21.08 -0.10 -34.31
N GLY A 275 20.72 -0.22 -33.03
CA GLY A 275 21.66 -0.31 -31.93
C GLY A 275 22.56 -1.54 -32.00
N ARG A 276 23.76 -1.40 -31.42
CA ARG A 276 24.73 -2.48 -31.25
C ARG A 276 25.27 -2.47 -29.83
N LEU A 277 25.59 -3.65 -29.31
CA LEU A 277 26.09 -3.82 -27.95
C LEU A 277 27.55 -4.28 -27.98
N SER A 278 28.32 -3.90 -26.96
CA SER A 278 29.70 -4.38 -26.86
C SER A 278 29.70 -5.86 -26.49
N GLY A 279 30.57 -6.67 -27.11
CA GLY A 279 30.63 -8.12 -26.87
C GLY A 279 29.52 -8.94 -27.52
N TYR A 280 28.41 -8.32 -27.94
CA TYR A 280 27.32 -8.98 -28.66
C TYR A 280 27.03 -8.27 -29.98
N ASN A 281 27.06 -9.01 -31.09
CA ASN A 281 26.62 -8.52 -32.40
C ASN A 281 27.45 -7.32 -32.95
N ASN A 282 28.78 -7.35 -32.74
CA ASN A 282 29.75 -6.36 -33.24
C ASN A 282 29.95 -6.43 -34.79
N GLY A 283 28.86 -6.26 -35.55
CA GLY A 283 28.94 -5.95 -36.99
C GLY A 283 27.85 -6.48 -37.93
N ASN A 284 26.92 -7.35 -37.51
CA ASN A 284 26.11 -8.12 -38.50
C ASN A 284 24.58 -8.08 -38.34
N SER A 285 24.00 -7.50 -37.28
CA SER A 285 22.54 -7.32 -37.16
C SER A 285 22.22 -6.07 -36.34
N ASN A 286 21.07 -5.45 -36.59
CA ASN A 286 20.61 -4.32 -35.78
C ASN A 286 19.84 -4.83 -34.54
N LEU A 287 19.94 -4.09 -33.44
CA LEU A 287 19.17 -4.32 -32.23
C LEU A 287 18.25 -3.15 -31.95
N ASP A 288 17.03 -3.50 -31.55
CA ASP A 288 16.10 -2.55 -31.00
C ASP A 288 16.48 -2.32 -29.52
N LEU A 289 16.73 -1.06 -29.15
CA LEU A 289 17.13 -0.67 -27.80
C LEU A 289 16.00 0.06 -27.10
N ASN A 290 15.78 -0.31 -25.83
CA ASN A 290 14.68 0.19 -25.03
C ASN A 290 15.15 0.83 -23.73
N VAL A 291 14.38 1.80 -23.23
CA VAL A 291 14.42 2.26 -21.84
C VAL A 291 13.05 2.09 -21.21
N ALA A 292 13.02 1.73 -19.93
CA ALA A 292 11.81 1.84 -19.10
C ALA A 292 11.65 3.28 -18.61
N GLN A 293 10.43 3.68 -18.25
CA GLN A 293 10.18 5.02 -17.70
C GLN A 293 10.92 5.22 -16.37
N GLY A 294 11.02 4.16 -15.58
CA GLY A 294 11.79 4.09 -14.34
C GLY A 294 12.92 3.06 -14.34
N GLY A 295 13.44 2.80 -13.15
CA GLY A 295 14.46 1.81 -12.84
C GLY A 295 13.87 0.43 -12.58
N ILE A 296 14.59 -0.37 -11.77
CA ILE A 296 14.26 -1.77 -11.55
C ILE A 296 12.97 -1.97 -10.75
N GLU A 297 12.63 -1.07 -9.83
CA GLU A 297 11.38 -1.18 -9.05
C GLU A 297 10.17 -0.79 -9.89
N PHE A 298 10.33 0.17 -10.81
CA PHE A 298 9.34 0.42 -11.87
C PHE A 298 9.13 -0.83 -12.73
N LEU A 299 10.21 -1.48 -13.18
CA LEU A 299 10.11 -2.70 -13.99
C LEU A 299 9.37 -3.83 -13.28
N LYS A 300 9.59 -4.01 -11.97
CA LYS A 300 8.87 -5.01 -11.18
C LYS A 300 7.37 -4.74 -11.08
N ASP A 301 6.94 -3.48 -11.21
CA ASP A 301 5.51 -3.14 -11.34
C ASP A 301 4.93 -3.56 -12.69
N GLN A 302 5.77 -3.82 -13.70
CA GLN A 302 5.37 -4.30 -15.03
C GLN A 302 5.43 -5.83 -15.17
N LEU A 303 5.66 -6.56 -14.07
CA LEU A 303 5.54 -8.01 -14.05
C LEU A 303 4.07 -8.42 -14.02
N VAL A 304 3.77 -9.57 -14.63
CA VAL A 304 2.46 -10.20 -14.49
C VAL A 304 2.21 -10.50 -13.00
N PRO A 305 1.10 -10.01 -12.40
CA PRO A 305 0.81 -10.26 -11.00
C PRO A 305 0.44 -11.73 -10.72
N ALA A 306 0.68 -12.13 -9.48
CA ALA A 306 0.13 -13.37 -8.94
C ALA A 306 -1.35 -13.14 -8.61
N LEU A 307 -2.21 -13.71 -9.43
CA LEU A 307 -3.65 -13.54 -9.35
C LEU A 307 -4.26 -14.68 -8.57
N TRP A 308 -5.12 -14.33 -7.60
CA TRP A 308 -6.05 -15.29 -7.04
C TRP A 308 -7.05 -15.74 -8.11
N THR A 309 -7.16 -17.04 -8.33
CA THR A 309 -8.00 -17.61 -9.40
C THR A 309 -9.29 -18.26 -8.90
N GLY A 310 -9.46 -18.42 -7.58
CA GLY A 310 -10.72 -18.86 -6.96
C GLY A 310 -10.95 -20.38 -6.92
N GLY A 311 -9.92 -21.18 -6.61
CA GLY A 311 -10.09 -22.63 -6.44
C GLY A 311 -10.84 -23.03 -5.16
N GLU A 312 -10.96 -24.34 -4.92
CA GLU A 312 -12.02 -24.92 -4.07
C GLU A 312 -11.92 -24.63 -2.55
N THR A 313 -10.72 -24.31 -2.04
CA THR A 313 -10.43 -24.37 -0.58
C THR A 313 -10.29 -23.02 0.11
N GLY A 314 -10.15 -21.90 -0.60
CA GLY A 314 -9.84 -20.60 0.00
C GLY A 314 -8.40 -20.46 0.54
N GLU A 315 -7.67 -21.57 0.70
CA GLU A 315 -6.36 -21.58 1.34
C GLU A 315 -5.24 -21.03 0.46
N TRP A 316 -4.46 -20.07 0.97
CA TRP A 316 -3.30 -19.44 0.35
C TRP A 316 -2.26 -20.48 -0.10
N THR A 317 -2.08 -21.55 0.66
CA THR A 317 -1.06 -22.58 0.41
C THR A 317 -1.44 -23.57 -0.69
N THR A 318 -2.67 -23.50 -1.22
CA THR A 318 -3.11 -24.36 -2.32
C THR A 318 -2.65 -23.78 -3.65
N LEU A 319 -1.75 -24.49 -4.36
CA LEU A 319 -1.17 -24.02 -5.63
C LEU A 319 -2.23 -23.66 -6.68
N ASP A 320 -3.24 -24.52 -6.87
CA ASP A 320 -4.24 -24.35 -7.92
C ASP A 320 -5.12 -23.09 -7.74
N ASN A 321 -5.09 -22.47 -6.56
CA ASN A 321 -5.76 -21.20 -6.31
C ASN A 321 -5.04 -20.01 -6.95
N TRP A 322 -3.81 -20.19 -7.46
CA TRP A 322 -2.99 -19.14 -8.05
C TRP A 322 -2.70 -19.37 -9.54
N ASN A 323 -2.71 -18.31 -10.35
CA ASN A 323 -2.27 -18.40 -11.76
C ASN A 323 -0.82 -18.92 -11.88
N SER A 324 0.05 -18.66 -10.89
CA SER A 324 1.40 -19.21 -10.81
C SER A 324 1.45 -20.69 -10.41
N GLY A 325 0.42 -21.21 -9.75
CA GLY A 325 0.35 -22.61 -9.35
C GLY A 325 -0.35 -23.52 -10.36
N GLN A 326 -1.10 -22.96 -11.30
CA GLN A 326 -1.71 -23.70 -12.41
C GLN A 326 -0.67 -24.19 -13.42
N ALA A 327 -0.84 -25.44 -13.87
CA ALA A 327 0.03 -26.06 -14.85
C ALA A 327 0.09 -25.25 -16.17
N PRO A 328 1.28 -24.80 -16.64
CA PRO A 328 1.39 -24.09 -17.90
C PRO A 328 1.02 -24.96 -19.10
N ILE A 329 0.29 -24.37 -20.05
CA ILE A 329 -0.06 -25.02 -21.32
C ILE A 329 1.12 -24.85 -22.29
N ALA A 330 1.60 -25.96 -22.84
CA ALA A 330 2.70 -25.95 -23.80
C ALA A 330 2.33 -25.23 -25.11
N PRO A 331 3.27 -24.51 -25.76
CA PRO A 331 3.02 -23.85 -27.03
C PRO A 331 2.51 -24.81 -28.11
N VAL A 332 1.45 -24.41 -28.81
CA VAL A 332 0.87 -25.19 -29.91
C VAL A 332 1.46 -24.71 -31.22
N GLN A 333 2.36 -25.49 -31.81
CA GLN A 333 2.97 -25.13 -33.07
C GLN A 333 2.00 -25.30 -34.25
N GLY A 334 1.85 -24.25 -35.05
CA GLY A 334 1.05 -24.24 -36.26
C GLY A 334 1.59 -25.18 -37.35
N ARG A 335 0.69 -25.61 -38.24
CA ARG A 335 1.08 -26.45 -39.38
C ARG A 335 2.05 -25.69 -40.30
N ARG A 336 3.12 -26.35 -40.75
CA ARG A 336 4.17 -25.81 -41.68
C ARG A 336 5.05 -24.70 -41.09
N GLN A 337 4.96 -24.42 -39.80
CA GLN A 337 5.86 -23.49 -39.12
C GLN A 337 7.27 -24.09 -38.97
N ASP A 338 8.28 -23.23 -38.90
CA ASP A 338 9.67 -23.64 -38.67
C ASP A 338 9.79 -24.27 -37.27
N PRO A 339 10.41 -25.46 -37.12
CA PRO A 339 10.49 -26.14 -35.82
C PRO A 339 11.09 -25.23 -34.74
N ARG A 340 10.51 -25.30 -33.54
CA ARG A 340 11.09 -24.64 -32.36
C ARG A 340 12.56 -25.06 -32.18
N VAL A 341 13.41 -24.07 -31.96
CA VAL A 341 14.83 -24.26 -31.64
C VAL A 341 14.99 -24.45 -30.14
N GLY A 342 15.80 -25.44 -29.75
CA GLY A 342 16.10 -25.74 -28.35
C GLY A 342 15.00 -26.53 -27.61
N PRO A 343 15.27 -26.88 -26.34
CA PRO A 343 14.32 -27.61 -25.50
C PRO A 343 13.10 -26.76 -25.15
N LEU A 344 11.97 -27.42 -24.94
CA LEU A 344 10.80 -26.78 -24.33
C LEU A 344 10.92 -26.85 -22.81
N THR A 345 11.27 -25.72 -22.21
CA THR A 345 11.26 -25.56 -20.74
C THR A 345 10.08 -24.67 -20.39
N LEU A 346 9.08 -25.24 -19.72
CA LEU A 346 7.95 -24.48 -19.20
C LEU A 346 8.27 -23.90 -17.81
N PRO A 347 7.69 -22.76 -17.43
CA PRO A 347 7.84 -22.23 -16.07
C PRO A 347 7.35 -23.24 -15.02
N ALA A 348 8.04 -23.32 -13.88
CA ALA A 348 7.59 -24.17 -12.79
C ALA A 348 6.34 -23.58 -12.11
N VAL A 349 5.43 -24.45 -11.68
CA VAL A 349 4.31 -24.05 -10.82
C VAL A 349 4.83 -23.70 -9.44
N ARG A 350 4.31 -22.62 -8.84
CA ARG A 350 4.74 -22.14 -7.52
C ARG A 350 3.69 -21.26 -6.84
N LEU A 351 3.78 -21.18 -5.51
CA LEU A 351 3.08 -20.16 -4.74
C LEU A 351 3.68 -18.76 -5.04
N PRO A 352 2.91 -17.69 -4.78
CA PRO A 352 3.45 -16.33 -4.89
C PRO A 352 4.65 -16.13 -3.97
N ALA A 353 5.71 -15.50 -4.50
CA ALA A 353 6.97 -15.30 -3.79
C ALA A 353 7.85 -14.21 -4.42
N GLY A 354 8.84 -13.71 -3.67
CA GLY A 354 9.91 -12.88 -4.23
C GLY A 354 9.39 -11.55 -4.77
N ASP A 355 9.68 -11.23 -6.03
CA ASP A 355 9.29 -9.97 -6.69
C ASP A 355 7.80 -9.90 -7.10
N ASP A 356 6.99 -10.89 -6.72
CA ASP A 356 5.58 -10.94 -7.10
C ASP A 356 4.74 -9.84 -6.44
N THR A 357 3.97 -9.13 -7.26
CA THR A 357 2.78 -8.40 -6.82
C THR A 357 1.62 -9.39 -6.75
N VAL A 358 1.05 -9.57 -5.56
CA VAL A 358 -0.13 -10.40 -5.33
C VAL A 358 -1.38 -9.55 -5.41
N VAL A 359 -2.37 -10.00 -6.18
CA VAL A 359 -3.68 -9.35 -6.28
C VAL A 359 -4.77 -10.36 -5.94
N ILE A 360 -5.56 -10.03 -4.92
CA ILE A 360 -6.75 -10.78 -4.51
C ILE A 360 -7.96 -9.98 -4.97
N ASP A 361 -8.44 -10.32 -6.17
CA ASP A 361 -9.51 -9.59 -6.88
C ASP A 361 -10.26 -10.55 -7.82
N ARG A 362 -11.29 -11.26 -7.32
CA ARG A 362 -12.22 -12.02 -8.17
C ARG A 362 -13.63 -12.14 -7.62
N ASP A 363 -14.62 -11.63 -8.36
CA ASP A 363 -16.05 -11.88 -8.14
C ASP A 363 -16.42 -13.39 -8.21
N ALA A 364 -16.04 -14.17 -7.20
CA ALA A 364 -16.46 -15.55 -6.98
C ALA A 364 -17.06 -15.60 -5.58
N GLY A 365 -18.37 -15.84 -5.52
CA GLY A 365 -19.20 -15.67 -4.32
C GLY A 365 -18.57 -16.19 -3.02
N ASP A 366 -18.63 -15.35 -1.99
CA ASP A 366 -18.44 -15.62 -0.56
C ASP A 366 -17.18 -16.39 -0.09
N LEU A 367 -16.23 -16.76 -0.96
CA LEU A 367 -15.04 -17.50 -0.55
C LEU A 367 -13.96 -16.55 -0.05
N THR A 368 -13.76 -16.52 1.26
CA THR A 368 -12.63 -15.83 1.90
C THR A 368 -11.30 -16.49 1.53
N VAL A 369 -10.29 -15.68 1.20
CA VAL A 369 -8.91 -16.17 1.09
C VAL A 369 -8.33 -16.32 2.50
N THR A 370 -7.77 -17.48 2.83
CA THR A 370 -7.24 -17.76 4.17
C THR A 370 -5.77 -18.15 4.11
N HIS A 371 -4.93 -17.46 4.89
CA HIS A 371 -3.55 -17.83 5.17
C HIS A 371 -3.48 -18.40 6.60
N SER A 372 -3.53 -19.73 6.70
CA SER A 372 -3.63 -20.44 7.98
C SER A 372 -2.29 -20.90 8.57
N SER A 373 -1.24 -21.01 7.75
CA SER A 373 0.06 -21.54 8.18
C SER A 373 1.18 -21.24 7.16
N GLY A 374 2.42 -21.50 7.57
CA GLY A 374 3.60 -21.28 6.72
C GLY A 374 4.20 -19.88 6.88
N ALA A 375 5.39 -19.70 6.32
CA ALA A 375 6.06 -18.40 6.25
C ALA A 375 6.22 -18.05 4.76
N HIS A 376 5.57 -16.97 4.34
CA HIS A 376 5.51 -16.53 2.97
C HIS A 376 6.08 -15.12 2.84
N SER A 377 6.74 -14.85 1.72
CA SER A 377 7.31 -13.55 1.45
C SER A 377 7.11 -13.15 -0.01
N ILE A 378 6.50 -11.99 -0.20
CA ILE A 378 6.09 -11.42 -1.49
C ILE A 378 6.55 -9.96 -1.58
N ARG A 379 6.45 -9.35 -2.76
CA ARG A 379 6.84 -7.95 -2.95
C ARG A 379 5.70 -7.03 -2.55
N LYS A 380 4.55 -7.13 -3.21
CA LYS A 380 3.37 -6.28 -2.98
C LYS A 380 2.12 -7.10 -2.76
N LEU A 381 1.16 -6.54 -2.03
CA LEU A 381 -0.14 -7.14 -1.81
C LEU A 381 -1.26 -6.12 -2.08
N VAL A 382 -2.20 -6.48 -2.95
CA VAL A 382 -3.43 -5.73 -3.20
C VAL A 382 -4.61 -6.60 -2.81
N VAL A 383 -5.32 -6.18 -1.78
CA VAL A 383 -6.48 -6.87 -1.20
C VAL A 383 -7.74 -6.14 -1.66
N GLN A 384 -8.43 -6.64 -2.68
CA GLN A 384 -9.73 -6.11 -3.13
C GLN A 384 -10.91 -6.94 -2.59
N GLN A 385 -10.62 -8.09 -1.97
CA GLN A 385 -11.59 -8.98 -1.34
C GLN A 385 -11.03 -9.53 -0.04
N THR A 386 -11.89 -10.17 0.76
CA THR A 386 -11.51 -10.65 2.10
C THR A 386 -10.29 -11.58 2.09
N LEU A 387 -9.25 -11.17 2.82
CA LEU A 387 -8.10 -11.99 3.18
C LEU A 387 -8.03 -12.14 4.70
N ASP A 388 -8.01 -13.38 5.18
CA ASP A 388 -7.84 -13.72 6.59
C ASP A 388 -6.48 -14.39 6.83
N ILE A 389 -5.62 -13.76 7.62
CA ILE A 389 -4.36 -14.33 8.10
C ILE A 389 -4.62 -14.90 9.50
N THR A 390 -4.95 -16.18 9.56
CA THR A 390 -5.35 -16.89 10.79
C THR A 390 -4.19 -17.61 11.48
N GLY A 391 -3.05 -17.71 10.81
CA GLY A 391 -1.82 -18.29 11.33
C GLY A 391 -0.64 -18.13 10.37
N GLY A 392 0.55 -18.55 10.80
CA GLY A 392 1.78 -18.36 10.01
C GLY A 392 2.19 -16.89 9.88
N SER A 393 3.05 -16.58 8.92
CA SER A 393 3.54 -15.22 8.66
C SER A 393 3.58 -14.86 7.19
N LEU A 394 3.18 -13.62 6.88
CA LEU A 394 3.28 -13.01 5.56
C LEU A 394 4.14 -11.75 5.62
N ALA A 395 5.28 -11.77 4.93
CA ALA A 395 6.20 -10.63 4.80
C ALA A 395 6.06 -9.98 3.42
N VAL A 396 5.74 -8.69 3.38
CA VAL A 396 5.55 -7.89 2.17
C VAL A 396 6.69 -6.89 2.04
N ASN A 397 7.67 -7.21 1.18
CA ASN A 397 9.00 -6.59 1.18
C ASN A 397 9.14 -5.38 0.24
N HIS A 398 8.04 -4.86 -0.31
CA HIS A 398 8.08 -3.61 -1.08
C HIS A 398 8.26 -2.41 -0.16
N THR A 399 9.21 -1.54 -0.52
CA THR A 399 9.37 -0.22 0.11
C THR A 399 8.98 0.83 -0.92
N PRO A 400 7.96 1.68 -0.66
CA PRO A 400 7.56 2.74 -1.57
C PRO A 400 8.75 3.65 -1.93
N SER A 401 8.88 3.98 -3.21
CA SER A 401 9.95 4.84 -3.73
C SER A 401 9.43 5.72 -4.86
N SER A 402 10.21 6.72 -5.30
CA SER A 402 9.83 7.53 -6.48
C SER A 402 9.67 6.69 -7.75
N ASP A 403 10.35 5.54 -7.82
CA ASP A 403 10.30 4.60 -8.94
C ASP A 403 9.10 3.64 -8.86
N SER A 404 8.52 3.47 -7.66
CA SER A 404 7.38 2.60 -7.39
C SER A 404 6.61 3.14 -6.16
N PRO A 405 5.78 4.18 -6.33
CA PRO A 405 5.28 5.01 -5.22
C PRO A 405 4.11 4.41 -4.42
N GLY A 406 3.52 3.30 -4.89
CA GLY A 406 2.41 2.64 -4.19
C GLY A 406 2.80 1.97 -2.86
N PRO A 407 1.84 1.72 -1.97
CA PRO A 407 2.07 1.06 -0.68
C PRO A 407 2.54 -0.39 -0.87
N SER A 408 3.10 -0.98 0.19
CA SER A 408 3.43 -2.40 0.24
C SER A 408 2.17 -3.25 0.25
N VAL A 409 1.19 -2.85 1.07
CA VAL A 409 -0.13 -3.47 1.18
C VAL A 409 -1.20 -2.42 0.91
N ALA A 410 -2.06 -2.65 -0.07
CA ALA A 410 -3.26 -1.86 -0.34
C ALA A 410 -4.50 -2.65 0.09
N VAL A 411 -5.22 -2.14 1.09
CA VAL A 411 -6.44 -2.73 1.67
C VAL A 411 -7.64 -1.97 1.09
N THR A 412 -8.13 -2.50 -0.02
CA THR A 412 -9.29 -1.98 -0.78
C THR A 412 -10.54 -2.86 -0.62
N GLY A 413 -10.38 -4.03 -0.01
CA GLY A 413 -11.40 -4.90 0.59
C GLY A 413 -11.07 -5.17 2.06
N ALA A 414 -11.67 -6.19 2.67
CA ALA A 414 -11.41 -6.54 4.08
C ALA A 414 -10.10 -7.32 4.25
N LEU A 415 -9.33 -7.01 5.30
CA LEU A 415 -8.14 -7.76 5.70
C LEU A 415 -8.20 -8.06 7.20
N SER A 416 -8.01 -9.31 7.60
CA SER A 416 -7.88 -9.69 9.02
C SER A 416 -6.55 -10.37 9.31
N VAL A 417 -5.97 -10.09 10.47
CA VAL A 417 -4.79 -10.75 11.03
C VAL A 417 -5.18 -11.25 12.43
N THR A 418 -5.64 -12.49 12.51
CA THR A 418 -6.27 -13.08 13.69
C THR A 418 -5.57 -14.40 14.05
N GLY A 419 -4.43 -14.30 14.74
CA GLY A 419 -3.59 -15.45 15.13
C GLY A 419 -2.36 -15.70 14.24
N GLY A 420 -2.20 -14.95 13.14
CA GLY A 420 -0.97 -14.94 12.33
C GLY A 420 -0.20 -13.61 12.43
N ALA A 421 0.79 -13.44 11.56
CA ALA A 421 1.64 -12.27 11.49
C ALA A 421 1.68 -11.63 10.09
N LEU A 422 1.58 -10.30 10.03
CA LEU A 422 1.78 -9.51 8.81
C LEU A 422 2.89 -8.49 9.02
N GLY A 423 3.91 -8.52 8.16
CA GLY A 423 5.00 -7.53 8.14
C GLY A 423 5.03 -6.78 6.81
N ALA A 424 5.03 -5.44 6.84
CA ALA A 424 5.08 -4.64 5.62
C ALA A 424 5.65 -3.24 5.88
N HIS A 425 6.34 -2.62 4.92
CA HIS A 425 6.80 -1.23 5.11
C HIS A 425 5.60 -0.26 5.25
N THR A 426 4.72 -0.21 4.24
CA THR A 426 3.55 0.67 4.24
C THR A 426 2.27 -0.13 4.01
N ILE A 427 1.30 0.04 4.90
CA ILE A 427 -0.04 -0.53 4.79
C ILE A 427 -1.01 0.64 4.62
N ALA A 428 -1.79 0.66 3.54
CA ALA A 428 -2.81 1.68 3.30
C ALA A 428 -4.20 1.04 3.35
N VAL A 429 -5.09 1.59 4.18
CA VAL A 429 -6.48 1.16 4.34
C VAL A 429 -7.40 2.23 3.77
N ASP A 430 -8.11 1.87 2.69
CA ASP A 430 -9.00 2.77 1.97
C ASP A 430 -10.23 3.15 2.80
N ALA A 431 -10.86 4.26 2.42
CA ALA A 431 -12.06 4.75 3.07
C ALA A 431 -13.19 3.69 2.98
N GLY A 432 -13.73 3.31 4.13
CA GLY A 432 -14.78 2.29 4.24
C GLY A 432 -14.27 0.86 4.28
N GLN A 433 -12.95 0.67 4.28
CA GLN A 433 -12.30 -0.62 4.48
C GLN A 433 -11.75 -0.74 5.89
N GLN A 434 -11.47 -1.97 6.30
CA GLN A 434 -11.06 -2.31 7.64
C GLN A 434 -9.87 -3.29 7.61
N LEU A 435 -8.90 -3.04 8.49
CA LEU A 435 -7.90 -4.01 8.94
C LEU A 435 -8.31 -4.50 10.34
N THR A 436 -8.65 -5.78 10.49
CA THR A 436 -8.99 -6.39 11.78
C THR A 436 -7.77 -7.05 12.40
N LEU A 437 -7.51 -6.85 13.69
CA LEU A 437 -6.29 -7.31 14.36
C LEU A 437 -6.57 -8.02 15.70
N ALA A 438 -6.04 -9.23 15.83
CA ALA A 438 -5.86 -10.03 17.04
C ALA A 438 -4.64 -10.95 16.86
N GLY A 439 -3.55 -10.39 16.31
CA GLY A 439 -2.35 -11.10 15.89
C GLY A 439 -1.16 -10.16 15.87
N GLU A 440 -0.13 -10.48 15.07
CA GLU A 440 1.09 -9.68 15.00
C GLU A 440 1.11 -8.77 13.77
N LEU A 441 1.41 -7.48 13.98
CA LEU A 441 1.55 -6.50 12.92
C LEU A 441 2.87 -5.74 13.03
N ALA A 442 3.75 -5.90 12.05
CA ALA A 442 4.99 -5.13 11.95
C ALA A 442 4.92 -4.15 10.77
N PHE A 443 5.12 -2.86 11.03
CA PHE A 443 5.01 -1.84 9.98
C PHE A 443 5.93 -0.64 10.17
N THR A 444 6.19 0.11 9.10
CA THR A 444 6.81 1.44 9.19
C THR A 444 5.74 2.53 9.12
N SER A 445 4.73 2.37 8.26
CA SER A 445 3.61 3.31 8.16
C SER A 445 2.29 2.57 7.96
N LEU A 446 1.34 2.76 8.87
CA LEU A 446 -0.07 2.36 8.70
C LEU A 446 -0.89 3.62 8.40
N GLN A 447 -1.42 3.68 7.19
CA GLN A 447 -2.16 4.81 6.64
C GLN A 447 -3.64 4.48 6.62
N LEU A 448 -4.44 5.22 7.40
CA LEU A 448 -5.89 5.04 7.48
C LEU A 448 -6.56 6.20 6.75
N ALA A 449 -7.30 5.91 5.67
CA ALA A 449 -7.89 6.96 4.86
C ALA A 449 -8.92 7.81 5.64
N GLY A 450 -8.74 9.12 5.61
CA GLY A 450 -9.67 10.07 6.21
C GLY A 450 -11.00 10.14 5.45
N ALA A 451 -12.13 10.02 6.16
CA ALA A 451 -13.45 10.27 5.56
C ALA A 451 -14.52 10.56 6.61
N ARG A 452 -15.46 11.46 6.29
CA ARG A 452 -16.50 11.93 7.24
C ARG A 452 -17.48 10.88 7.75
N ARG A 453 -17.64 9.75 7.05
CA ARG A 453 -18.68 8.74 7.36
C ARG A 453 -18.12 7.33 7.45
N THR A 454 -17.22 7.01 6.54
CA THR A 454 -16.63 5.68 6.41
C THR A 454 -15.12 5.85 6.24
N PRO A 455 -14.40 6.24 7.31
CA PRO A 455 -12.94 6.29 7.26
C PRO A 455 -12.35 4.89 7.08
N GLY A 456 -11.08 4.81 6.73
CA GLY A 456 -10.28 3.59 6.89
C GLY A 456 -10.08 3.33 8.38
N GLU A 457 -10.18 2.06 8.78
CA GLU A 457 -10.20 1.68 10.19
C GLU A 457 -9.24 0.53 10.50
N LEU A 458 -8.53 0.64 11.63
CA LEU A 458 -7.92 -0.49 12.31
C LEU A 458 -8.85 -0.93 13.45
N SER A 459 -9.35 -2.16 13.41
CA SER A 459 -10.28 -2.70 14.40
C SER A 459 -9.59 -3.76 15.26
N ILE A 460 -9.52 -3.53 16.56
CA ILE A 460 -8.91 -4.44 17.52
C ILE A 460 -9.98 -5.37 18.09
N VAL A 461 -9.76 -6.69 17.96
CA VAL A 461 -10.74 -7.71 18.35
C VAL A 461 -10.16 -8.77 19.31
N GLY A 462 -8.97 -8.52 19.83
CA GLY A 462 -8.24 -9.38 20.74
C GLY A 462 -6.90 -8.76 21.13
N ASP A 463 -6.11 -9.50 21.91
CA ASP A 463 -4.74 -9.10 22.22
C ASP A 463 -3.89 -9.04 20.95
N ILE A 464 -2.98 -8.07 20.89
CA ILE A 464 -2.16 -7.79 19.71
C ILE A 464 -0.68 -7.70 20.06
N VAL A 465 0.16 -8.01 19.07
CA VAL A 465 1.58 -7.64 19.07
C VAL A 465 1.78 -6.63 17.94
N ILE A 466 2.33 -5.47 18.25
CA ILE A 466 2.61 -4.42 17.26
C ILE A 466 4.05 -3.93 17.38
N GLY A 467 4.66 -3.58 16.25
CA GLY A 467 6.03 -3.09 16.29
C GLY A 467 6.57 -2.57 14.96
N PRO A 468 7.80 -2.06 14.98
CA PRO A 468 8.45 -1.51 13.81
C PRO A 468 8.84 -2.58 12.79
N HIS A 469 8.55 -2.30 11.53
CA HIS A 469 9.17 -3.00 10.40
C HIS A 469 10.53 -2.34 10.10
N GLY A 470 11.61 -3.00 10.53
CA GLY A 470 12.97 -2.50 10.39
C GLY A 470 13.43 -1.67 11.59
N SER A 471 14.24 -0.64 11.36
CA SER A 471 14.89 0.13 12.43
C SER A 471 14.28 1.52 12.68
N GLN A 472 13.19 1.84 12.00
CA GLN A 472 12.52 3.15 12.09
C GLN A 472 11.28 3.04 12.99
N GLU A 473 10.82 4.18 13.52
CA GLU A 473 9.54 4.29 14.22
C GLU A 473 8.38 3.83 13.31
N ALA A 474 7.46 3.04 13.85
CA ALA A 474 6.21 2.69 13.20
C ALA A 474 5.17 3.79 13.46
N VAL A 475 4.53 4.33 12.42
CA VAL A 475 3.56 5.42 12.58
C VAL A 475 2.19 5.03 12.04
N ILE A 476 1.16 5.13 12.87
CA ILE A 476 -0.25 5.05 12.47
C ILE A 476 -0.78 6.47 12.27
N GLN A 477 -1.24 6.78 11.06
CA GLN A 477 -1.61 8.15 10.66
C GLN A 477 -2.79 8.19 9.68
N THR A 478 -3.49 9.32 9.66
CA THR A 478 -4.50 9.62 8.64
C THR A 478 -3.83 9.81 7.27
N ALA A 479 -4.44 9.26 6.21
CA ALA A 479 -4.05 9.53 4.83
C ALA A 479 -5.16 10.25 4.06
N GLY A 480 -4.76 11.11 3.11
CA GLY A 480 -5.66 11.92 2.28
C GLY A 480 -5.87 13.35 2.80
N ASP A 481 -6.53 14.17 1.98
CA ASP A 481 -6.73 15.62 2.21
C ASP A 481 -8.07 15.95 2.88
N GLU A 482 -8.82 14.93 3.32
CA GLU A 482 -10.11 15.12 3.97
C GLU A 482 -9.91 15.71 5.37
N THR A 483 -10.85 16.56 5.80
CA THR A 483 -10.81 17.18 7.14
C THR A 483 -11.21 16.22 8.27
N ALA A 484 -11.29 14.92 7.99
CA ALA A 484 -11.75 13.88 8.90
C ALA A 484 -10.68 12.79 8.98
N ASP A 485 -10.44 12.28 10.17
CA ASP A 485 -9.35 11.34 10.41
C ASP A 485 -9.71 9.89 10.04
N GLY A 486 -8.67 9.11 9.76
CA GLY A 486 -8.75 7.66 9.95
C GLY A 486 -8.88 7.33 11.44
N ARG A 487 -9.21 6.09 11.80
CA ARG A 487 -9.42 5.76 13.22
C ARG A 487 -9.02 4.35 13.62
N ILE A 488 -8.78 4.19 14.91
CA ILE A 488 -8.64 2.89 15.59
C ILE A 488 -9.89 2.65 16.43
N ASP A 489 -10.56 1.52 16.23
CA ASP A 489 -11.61 1.02 17.12
C ASP A 489 -10.99 0.00 18.09
N LEU A 490 -11.03 0.31 19.40
CA LEU A 490 -10.45 -0.53 20.45
C LEU A 490 -11.33 -1.72 20.84
N GLY A 491 -12.53 -1.84 20.27
CA GLY A 491 -13.41 -3.00 20.44
C GLY A 491 -14.22 -3.02 21.75
N GLY A 492 -14.14 -1.98 22.56
CA GLY A 492 -14.90 -1.79 23.80
C GLY A 492 -14.41 -2.65 24.97
N GLN A 493 -13.22 -3.23 24.87
CA GLN A 493 -12.59 -4.11 25.87
C GLN A 493 -11.14 -3.69 26.09
N ASP A 494 -10.58 -4.02 27.26
CA ASP A 494 -9.18 -3.70 27.61
C ASP A 494 -8.22 -4.77 27.08
N TYR A 495 -8.04 -4.81 25.76
CA TYR A 495 -7.11 -5.76 25.13
C TYR A 495 -5.65 -5.37 25.40
N LEU A 496 -4.77 -6.39 25.47
CA LEU A 496 -3.35 -6.20 25.64
C LEU A 496 -2.69 -5.76 24.33
N TRP A 497 -1.91 -4.69 24.38
CA TRP A 497 -1.06 -4.19 23.30
C TRP A 497 0.40 -4.46 23.66
N ASP A 498 0.94 -5.58 23.20
CA ASP A 498 2.36 -5.91 23.34
C ASP A 498 3.16 -5.16 22.26
N VAL A 499 3.95 -4.17 22.68
CA VAL A 499 4.76 -3.34 21.77
C VAL A 499 6.19 -3.84 21.75
N ALA A 500 6.61 -4.30 20.57
CA ALA A 500 7.96 -4.80 20.36
C ALA A 500 9.00 -3.69 20.45
N ASP A 501 10.13 -4.00 21.11
CA ASP A 501 11.28 -3.10 21.29
C ASP A 501 12.18 -3.13 20.06
N GLY A 502 12.24 -2.00 19.36
CA GLY A 502 13.01 -1.78 18.15
C GLY A 502 14.27 -0.96 18.39
N ALA A 503 14.80 -0.38 17.31
CA ALA A 503 16.00 0.46 17.39
C ALA A 503 15.70 1.95 17.60
N ALA A 504 14.46 2.37 17.37
CA ALA A 504 14.02 3.75 17.51
C ALA A 504 13.69 4.05 18.99
N ALA A 505 13.79 5.31 19.41
CA ALA A 505 13.43 5.69 20.78
C ALA A 505 11.91 5.57 21.04
N THR A 506 11.13 5.77 19.98
CA THR A 506 9.70 5.46 19.93
C THR A 506 9.52 4.36 18.89
N ASP A 507 8.92 3.24 19.30
CA ASP A 507 8.75 2.07 18.43
C ASP A 507 7.45 2.15 17.64
N VAL A 508 6.38 2.58 18.29
CA VAL A 508 5.07 2.79 17.67
C VAL A 508 4.51 4.14 18.08
N ARG A 509 4.03 4.92 17.12
CA ARG A 509 3.35 6.20 17.32
C ARG A 509 1.97 6.17 16.70
N VAL A 510 0.97 6.66 17.44
CA VAL A 510 -0.40 6.80 16.98
C VAL A 510 -0.79 8.27 16.86
N LEU A 511 -1.25 8.64 15.66
CA LEU A 511 -1.66 9.99 15.28
C LEU A 511 -3.09 10.04 14.70
N VAL A 512 -3.89 9.03 14.99
CA VAL A 512 -5.29 8.90 14.54
C VAL A 512 -6.23 8.78 15.72
N GLU A 513 -7.50 9.16 15.55
CA GLU A 513 -8.52 9.05 16.57
C GLU A 513 -8.64 7.60 17.08
N MET A 514 -8.69 7.44 18.40
CA MET A 514 -8.98 6.17 19.06
C MET A 514 -10.38 6.23 19.67
N ILE A 515 -11.21 5.22 19.39
CA ILE A 515 -12.59 5.17 19.89
C ILE A 515 -12.88 3.85 20.59
N ASN A 516 -14.00 3.86 21.32
CA ASN A 516 -14.67 2.65 21.83
C ASN A 516 -13.76 1.80 22.75
N GLY A 517 -13.28 2.36 23.87
CA GLY A 517 -12.67 1.58 24.95
C GLY A 517 -11.31 2.10 25.41
N SER A 518 -10.56 1.18 26.01
CA SER A 518 -9.22 1.38 26.56
C SER A 518 -8.33 0.20 26.15
N PHE A 519 -7.05 0.24 26.52
CA PHE A 519 -6.11 -0.85 26.28
C PHE A 519 -5.08 -0.94 27.41
N ALA A 520 -4.47 -2.12 27.55
CA ALA A 520 -3.33 -2.33 28.44
C ALA A 520 -2.02 -2.38 27.63
N LYS A 521 -1.11 -1.45 27.87
CA LYS A 521 0.22 -1.43 27.25
C LYS A 521 1.13 -2.45 27.92
N SER A 522 1.72 -3.34 27.13
CA SER A 522 2.78 -4.27 27.55
C SER A 522 3.89 -4.30 26.49
N GLY A 523 4.87 -5.18 26.65
CA GLY A 523 6.07 -5.23 25.81
C GLY A 523 7.07 -4.14 26.18
N LEU A 524 8.34 -4.39 25.85
CA LEU A 524 9.45 -3.51 26.23
C LEU A 524 9.51 -2.21 25.43
N GLY A 525 8.91 -2.19 24.23
CA GLY A 525 8.97 -1.04 23.33
C GLY A 525 8.15 0.16 23.80
N THR A 526 8.46 1.32 23.23
CA THR A 526 7.82 2.59 23.51
C THR A 526 6.61 2.83 22.59
N LEU A 527 5.42 2.99 23.18
CA LEU A 527 4.22 3.46 22.47
C LEU A 527 4.04 4.96 22.70
N ALA A 528 3.89 5.76 21.65
CA ALA A 528 3.57 7.18 21.74
C ALA A 528 2.14 7.47 21.26
N LEU A 529 1.36 8.19 22.07
CA LEU A 529 0.05 8.71 21.71
C LEU A 529 0.14 10.23 21.52
N GLY A 530 -0.13 10.70 20.31
CA GLY A 530 -0.19 12.14 20.02
C GLY A 530 -1.52 12.77 20.40
N GLN A 531 -1.56 14.10 20.51
CA GLN A 531 -2.79 14.87 20.78
C GLN A 531 -3.98 14.54 19.86
N ALA A 532 -3.71 14.20 18.60
CA ALA A 532 -4.74 13.87 17.61
C ALA A 532 -5.53 12.59 17.95
N THR A 533 -5.04 11.76 18.87
CA THR A 533 -5.69 10.49 19.22
C THR A 533 -7.04 10.66 19.93
N ALA A 534 -7.26 11.78 20.62
CA ALA A 534 -8.46 12.02 21.42
C ALA A 534 -8.82 10.85 22.38
N TYR A 535 -7.81 10.10 22.81
CA TYR A 535 -8.00 8.94 23.68
C TYR A 535 -8.62 9.35 25.02
N ALA A 536 -9.72 8.69 25.38
CA ALA A 536 -10.51 9.02 26.58
C ALA A 536 -10.66 7.84 27.56
N GLY A 537 -10.03 6.70 27.27
CA GLY A 537 -10.07 5.51 28.13
C GLY A 537 -9.12 5.58 29.33
N ASP A 538 -9.20 4.58 30.19
CA ASP A 538 -8.24 4.37 31.28
C ASP A 538 -6.87 3.96 30.71
N LEU A 539 -5.79 4.25 31.43
CA LEU A 539 -4.44 3.80 31.07
C LEU A 539 -3.99 2.67 32.01
N ASP A 540 -3.60 1.55 31.45
CA ASP A 540 -2.86 0.50 32.15
C ASP A 540 -1.52 0.27 31.43
N VAL A 541 -0.40 0.56 32.10
CA VAL A 541 0.94 0.32 31.57
C VAL A 541 1.62 -0.73 32.43
N GLN A 542 1.78 -1.90 31.85
CA GLN A 542 2.32 -3.08 32.52
C GLN A 542 3.83 -3.23 32.31
N GLN A 543 4.34 -2.87 31.13
CA GLN A 543 5.77 -2.92 30.77
C GLN A 543 6.12 -1.89 29.69
N GLY A 544 7.41 -1.53 29.64
CA GLY A 544 7.95 -0.59 28.66
C GLY A 544 7.48 0.84 28.90
N GLU A 545 7.57 1.67 27.86
CA GLU A 545 7.20 3.08 27.94
C GLU A 545 5.89 3.38 27.20
N LEU A 546 5.02 4.17 27.82
CA LEU A 546 3.94 4.89 27.17
C LEU A 546 4.27 6.39 27.21
N LEU A 547 4.42 7.01 26.04
CA LEU A 547 4.64 8.44 25.87
C LEU A 547 3.33 9.13 25.50
N LEU A 548 2.88 10.06 26.34
CA LEU A 548 1.78 10.97 26.02
C LEU A 548 2.36 12.27 25.45
N ASP A 549 2.37 12.38 24.12
CA ASP A 549 2.94 13.49 23.37
C ASP A 549 1.90 14.61 23.21
N GLY A 550 1.88 15.49 24.20
CA GLY A 550 0.90 16.57 24.36
C GLY A 550 -0.52 16.13 24.72
N LEU A 551 -0.83 14.84 24.69
CA LEU A 551 -2.17 14.31 25.00
C LEU A 551 -2.54 14.56 26.47
N ARG A 552 -3.81 14.96 26.70
CA ARG A 552 -4.44 15.09 28.02
C ARG A 552 -5.47 13.99 28.17
N LEU A 553 -5.55 13.39 29.34
CA LEU A 553 -6.50 12.34 29.66
C LEU A 553 -7.86 12.93 30.05
N ASN A 554 -8.85 12.07 30.17
CA ASN A 554 -10.12 12.44 30.76
C ASN A 554 -9.95 12.70 32.27
N ASP A 555 -10.60 13.72 32.81
CA ASP A 555 -10.57 14.04 34.25
C ASP A 555 -11.00 12.86 35.16
N ALA A 556 -11.75 11.90 34.62
CA ALA A 556 -12.18 10.69 35.32
C ALA A 556 -11.34 9.43 34.98
N ALA A 557 -10.32 9.54 34.14
CA ALA A 557 -9.50 8.41 33.73
C ALA A 557 -8.72 7.82 34.92
N ASN A 558 -8.66 6.49 34.98
CA ASN A 558 -7.77 5.78 35.89
C ASN A 558 -6.44 5.50 35.20
N VAL A 559 -5.34 5.69 35.93
CA VAL A 559 -3.98 5.40 35.44
C VAL A 559 -3.36 4.35 36.35
N ALA A 560 -2.95 3.22 35.79
CA ALA A 560 -2.24 2.14 36.48
C ALA A 560 -0.86 1.93 35.86
N LEU A 561 0.19 1.96 36.70
CA LEU A 561 1.58 1.74 36.29
C LEU A 561 2.16 0.59 37.12
N ALA A 562 2.60 -0.48 36.44
CA ALA A 562 3.23 -1.62 37.08
C ALA A 562 4.76 -1.48 37.17
N SER A 563 5.39 -2.43 37.85
CA SER A 563 6.83 -2.43 38.03
C SER A 563 7.52 -2.75 36.70
N GLY A 564 8.35 -1.82 36.22
CA GLY A 564 8.96 -1.91 34.88
C GLY A 564 8.21 -1.16 33.78
N ALA A 565 7.12 -0.47 34.13
CA ALA A 565 6.49 0.52 33.27
C ALA A 565 7.11 1.91 33.43
N LEU A 566 7.00 2.72 32.38
CA LEU A 566 7.28 4.15 32.40
C LEU A 566 6.15 4.89 31.67
N LEU A 567 5.59 5.91 32.30
CA LEU A 567 4.67 6.84 31.64
C LEU A 567 5.36 8.20 31.49
N THR A 568 5.66 8.59 30.26
CA THR A 568 6.29 9.87 29.94
C THR A 568 5.22 10.88 29.54
N LEU A 569 5.19 12.01 30.25
CA LEU A 569 4.21 13.09 30.07
C LEU A 569 4.89 14.26 29.36
N ASP A 570 4.66 14.45 28.06
CA ASP A 570 5.29 15.54 27.31
C ASP A 570 4.34 16.72 27.09
N TRP A 571 4.24 17.57 28.11
CA TRP A 571 3.52 18.83 28.04
C TRP A 571 3.99 19.80 29.10
N THR A 572 3.74 21.08 28.86
CA THR A 572 4.00 22.13 29.84
C THR A 572 2.71 22.76 30.35
N GLY A 573 2.78 23.39 31.52
CA GLY A 573 1.66 24.12 32.10
C GLY A 573 1.01 23.39 33.28
N THR A 574 -0.32 23.48 33.36
CA THR A 574 -1.08 22.90 34.48
C THR A 574 -0.97 21.37 34.48
N PRO A 575 -0.89 20.74 35.66
CA PRO A 575 -1.09 19.30 35.79
C PRO A 575 -2.39 18.86 35.13
N ASP A 576 -2.39 17.65 34.58
CA ASP A 576 -3.56 17.05 33.95
C ASP A 576 -4.40 16.30 34.99
N ALA A 577 -5.69 16.62 35.08
CA ALA A 577 -6.56 16.01 36.08
C ALA A 577 -6.89 14.57 35.68
N ILE A 578 -6.85 13.66 36.65
CA ILE A 578 -7.26 12.27 36.49
C ILE A 578 -8.09 11.80 37.69
N GLY A 579 -8.78 10.68 37.52
CA GLY A 579 -9.56 10.03 38.56
C GLY A 579 -8.63 9.42 39.61
N MET A 580 -8.12 8.23 39.32
CA MET A 580 -7.23 7.48 40.22
C MET A 580 -5.86 7.22 39.60
N LEU A 581 -4.84 7.15 40.46
CA LEU A 581 -3.50 6.67 40.09
C LEU A 581 -3.16 5.43 40.93
N THR A 582 -2.75 4.35 40.28
CA THR A 582 -2.25 3.13 40.92
C THR A 582 -0.80 2.92 40.51
N LEU A 583 0.10 2.82 41.49
CA LEU A 583 1.51 2.52 41.27
C LEU A 583 1.85 1.18 41.93
N ASP A 584 2.35 0.22 41.14
CA ASP A 584 2.71 -1.13 41.61
C ASP A 584 1.55 -1.83 42.38
N GLY A 585 0.31 -1.63 41.91
CA GLY A 585 -0.90 -2.18 42.54
C GLY A 585 -1.38 -1.44 43.78
N ALA A 586 -0.71 -0.37 44.22
CA ALA A 586 -1.14 0.47 45.32
C ALA A 586 -1.86 1.73 44.80
N SER A 587 -3.08 2.00 45.29
CA SER A 587 -3.77 3.25 45.00
C SER A 587 -3.08 4.43 45.68
N MET A 588 -2.90 5.52 44.95
CA MET A 588 -2.23 6.72 45.39
C MET A 588 -3.22 7.76 45.93
N PRO A 589 -2.85 8.55 46.95
CA PRO A 589 -3.70 9.63 47.48
C PRO A 589 -3.81 10.80 46.48
N ALA A 590 -4.84 11.63 46.65
CA ALA A 590 -5.00 12.85 45.87
C ALA A 590 -3.81 13.80 46.01
N GLY A 591 -3.45 14.45 44.90
CA GLY A 591 -2.33 15.38 44.82
C GLY A 591 -1.64 15.36 43.46
N VAL A 592 -0.57 16.13 43.34
CA VAL A 592 0.17 16.29 42.08
C VAL A 592 1.34 15.31 42.01
N TYR A 593 1.37 14.48 40.98
CA TYR A 593 2.38 13.47 40.70
C TYR A 593 3.23 13.85 39.49
N GLY A 594 4.52 13.58 39.55
CA GLY A 594 5.44 13.79 38.44
C GLY A 594 6.68 12.91 38.53
N GLY A 595 7.53 13.00 37.52
CA GLY A 595 8.81 12.29 37.51
C GLY A 595 9.78 12.80 38.58
N VAL A 596 10.79 12.00 38.90
CA VAL A 596 11.84 12.39 39.86
C VAL A 596 12.55 13.67 39.39
N GLY A 597 12.59 14.69 40.25
CA GLY A 597 13.14 16.02 39.95
C GLY A 597 12.17 16.98 39.24
N SER A 598 10.90 16.62 39.07
CA SER A 598 9.88 17.49 38.48
C SER A 598 9.42 18.62 39.41
N GLY A 599 9.60 18.48 40.72
CA GLY A 599 9.07 19.41 41.73
C GLY A 599 7.60 19.17 42.06
N ALA A 600 7.03 18.04 41.64
CA ALA A 600 5.69 17.61 42.03
C ALA A 600 5.60 17.33 43.54
N GLN A 601 4.38 17.34 44.09
CA GLN A 601 4.15 16.98 45.49
C GLN A 601 4.60 15.54 45.78
N PHE A 602 4.32 14.65 44.83
CA PHE A 602 4.73 13.26 44.86
C PHE A 602 5.57 12.95 43.62
N GLU A 603 6.81 12.52 43.83
CA GLU A 603 7.70 12.14 42.73
C GLU A 603 7.85 10.62 42.68
N THR A 604 7.80 10.04 41.49
CA THR A 604 7.95 8.60 41.27
C THR A 604 8.85 8.32 40.05
N PRO A 605 9.66 7.24 40.06
CA PRO A 605 10.43 6.84 38.89
C PRO A 605 9.58 6.23 37.76
N LEU A 606 8.30 5.91 38.02
CA LEU A 606 7.36 5.40 37.02
C LEU A 606 6.76 6.52 36.13
N LEU A 607 7.05 7.79 36.46
CA LEU A 607 6.69 8.95 35.65
C LEU A 607 7.96 9.64 35.14
N ALA A 608 7.89 10.18 33.93
CA ALA A 608 8.93 11.02 33.33
C ALA A 608 8.32 12.14 32.48
N GLY A 609 9.17 12.98 31.90
CA GLY A 609 8.77 14.09 31.04
C GLY A 609 8.58 15.41 31.78
N SER A 610 8.03 16.40 31.07
CA SER A 610 7.82 17.76 31.57
C SER A 610 6.45 17.96 32.23
N GLY A 611 5.51 17.04 31.99
CA GLY A 611 4.15 17.07 32.51
C GLY A 611 4.00 16.50 33.93
N MET A 612 2.83 16.71 34.50
CA MET A 612 2.40 16.21 35.82
C MET A 612 0.93 15.79 35.77
N LEU A 613 0.53 14.88 36.65
CA LEU A 613 -0.85 14.43 36.86
C LEU A 613 -1.39 15.00 38.17
N GLU A 614 -2.65 15.44 38.20
CA GLU A 614 -3.39 15.78 39.40
C GLU A 614 -4.42 14.70 39.68
N VAL A 615 -4.20 13.90 40.73
CA VAL A 615 -5.13 12.86 41.17
C VAL A 615 -6.26 13.54 41.95
N THR A 616 -7.47 13.49 41.42
CA THR A 616 -8.65 14.20 41.97
C THR A 616 -9.57 13.32 42.81
N ALA A 617 -9.57 11.99 42.57
CA ALA A 617 -10.33 11.03 43.36
C ALA A 617 -9.40 10.17 44.24
N VAL A 618 -9.81 9.91 45.47
CA VAL A 618 -9.11 9.02 46.40
C VAL A 618 -9.89 7.73 46.51
N GLN A 619 -9.26 6.59 46.25
CA GLN A 619 -9.79 5.31 46.70
C GLN A 619 -9.74 5.28 48.23
N LEU A 620 -10.88 5.45 48.89
CA LEU A 620 -10.94 5.40 50.35
C LEU A 620 -10.95 3.94 50.80
N VAL A 621 -9.79 3.41 51.19
CA VAL A 621 -9.72 2.05 51.74
C VAL A 621 -10.70 1.89 52.89
N GLY A 622 -11.67 0.97 52.75
CA GLY A 622 -12.75 0.79 53.72
C GLY A 622 -14.11 1.36 53.30
N ASP A 623 -14.19 2.16 52.24
CA ASP A 623 -15.45 2.67 51.65
C ASP A 623 -16.06 1.58 50.77
N TYR A 624 -16.63 0.57 51.42
CA TYR A 624 -17.15 -0.64 50.81
C TYR A 624 -18.48 -0.45 50.07
N ASN A 625 -19.15 0.70 50.23
CA ASN A 625 -20.31 1.06 49.42
C ASN A 625 -20.00 2.11 48.32
N ALA A 626 -18.75 2.61 48.28
CA ALA A 626 -18.24 3.61 47.33
C ALA A 626 -19.02 4.93 47.33
N ASP A 627 -19.53 5.36 48.49
CA ASP A 627 -20.28 6.61 48.63
C ASP A 627 -19.40 7.84 48.92
N GLY A 628 -18.08 7.64 48.99
CA GLY A 628 -17.09 8.69 49.22
C GLY A 628 -16.85 8.99 50.70
N VAL A 629 -17.37 8.17 51.61
CA VAL A 629 -17.16 8.27 53.06
C VAL A 629 -16.97 6.87 53.64
N VAL A 630 -15.94 6.66 54.47
CA VAL A 630 -15.78 5.42 55.25
C VAL A 630 -16.61 5.54 56.53
N ASP A 631 -17.82 5.02 56.56
CA ASP A 631 -18.71 5.07 57.71
C ASP A 631 -19.36 3.72 58.09
N ALA A 632 -20.45 3.78 58.86
CA ALA A 632 -21.12 2.59 59.38
C ALA A 632 -21.88 1.82 58.29
N ALA A 633 -22.18 2.44 57.14
CA ALA A 633 -22.77 1.80 55.98
C ALA A 633 -21.79 0.80 55.34
N ASP A 634 -20.50 1.13 55.30
CA ASP A 634 -19.46 0.22 54.80
C ASP A 634 -19.27 -1.01 55.69
N TYR A 635 -19.36 -0.80 57.00
CA TYR A 635 -19.35 -1.91 57.94
C TYR A 635 -20.46 -2.91 57.66
N ALA A 636 -21.65 -2.43 57.25
CA ALA A 636 -22.73 -3.33 56.86
C ALA A 636 -22.35 -4.13 55.61
N VAL A 637 -21.77 -3.50 54.59
CA VAL A 637 -21.28 -4.20 53.39
C VAL A 637 -20.22 -5.26 53.73
N TRP A 638 -19.23 -4.93 54.58
CA TRP A 638 -18.25 -5.91 55.04
C TRP A 638 -18.90 -7.06 55.79
N ARG A 639 -19.75 -6.74 56.78
CA ARG A 639 -20.34 -7.73 57.68
C ARG A 639 -21.25 -8.70 56.92
N ASP A 640 -22.02 -8.18 55.97
CA ASP A 640 -22.97 -8.97 55.20
C ASP A 640 -22.25 -9.92 54.22
N ASN A 641 -20.99 -9.62 53.89
CA ASN A 641 -20.15 -10.42 53.01
C ASN A 641 -19.04 -11.21 53.74
N LEU A 642 -18.94 -11.14 55.08
CA LEU A 642 -17.88 -11.78 55.85
C LEU A 642 -17.82 -13.30 55.61
N GLY A 643 -16.65 -13.79 55.18
CA GLY A 643 -16.41 -15.20 54.87
C GLY A 643 -16.85 -15.63 53.46
N SER A 644 -17.33 -14.69 52.64
CA SER A 644 -17.67 -14.93 51.23
C SER A 644 -16.54 -14.52 50.29
N GLU A 645 -16.60 -14.98 49.04
CA GLU A 645 -15.72 -14.54 47.93
C GLU A 645 -16.20 -13.23 47.29
N PHE A 646 -17.07 -12.45 47.97
CA PHE A 646 -17.51 -11.16 47.47
C PHE A 646 -16.33 -10.17 47.38
N ILE A 647 -16.23 -9.45 46.27
CA ILE A 647 -15.20 -8.43 46.08
C ILE A 647 -15.72 -7.13 46.70
N LEU A 648 -15.18 -6.76 47.87
CA LEU A 648 -15.48 -5.47 48.48
C LEU A 648 -14.95 -4.33 47.59
N PRO A 649 -15.78 -3.33 47.23
CA PRO A 649 -15.30 -2.06 46.67
C PRO A 649 -14.25 -1.43 47.59
N ASN A 650 -13.26 -0.72 47.05
CA ASN A 650 -12.24 -0.01 47.86
C ASN A 650 -11.59 -0.86 48.98
N ARG A 651 -11.39 -2.16 48.70
CA ARG A 651 -10.69 -3.09 49.58
C ARG A 651 -9.22 -2.69 49.71
N ASP A 652 -8.65 -2.87 50.89
CA ASP A 652 -7.21 -2.75 51.08
C ASP A 652 -6.47 -3.73 50.16
N PRO A 653 -5.58 -3.28 49.25
CA PRO A 653 -4.85 -4.16 48.34
C PRO A 653 -4.01 -5.23 49.05
N ALA A 654 -3.63 -5.02 50.32
CA ALA A 654 -2.93 -6.00 51.13
C ALA A 654 -3.83 -7.15 51.63
N SER A 655 -5.15 -7.00 51.54
CA SER A 655 -6.12 -8.02 51.95
C SER A 655 -6.43 -8.96 50.78
N THR A 656 -6.10 -10.25 50.94
CA THR A 656 -6.27 -11.28 49.91
C THR A 656 -7.28 -12.37 50.34
N GLY A 657 -7.86 -13.09 49.38
CA GLY A 657 -8.84 -14.17 49.62
C GLY A 657 -10.23 -13.67 50.01
N ALA A 658 -11.08 -14.55 50.56
CA ALA A 658 -12.43 -14.21 51.02
C ALA A 658 -12.45 -12.99 51.95
N VAL A 659 -13.59 -12.28 52.01
CA VAL A 659 -13.79 -11.15 52.94
C VAL A 659 -13.51 -11.62 54.36
N SER A 660 -12.58 -10.96 55.03
CA SER A 660 -11.99 -11.45 56.27
C SER A 660 -11.92 -10.38 57.34
N GLN A 661 -11.31 -10.73 58.47
CA GLN A 661 -11.06 -9.78 59.54
C GLN A 661 -10.01 -8.71 59.15
N GLN A 662 -9.16 -8.95 58.15
CA GLN A 662 -8.22 -7.94 57.66
C GLN A 662 -8.97 -6.76 57.03
N ASP A 663 -10.05 -7.04 56.32
CA ASP A 663 -10.94 -6.03 55.73
C ASP A 663 -11.60 -5.17 56.82
N TYR A 664 -12.12 -5.80 57.88
CA TYR A 664 -12.63 -5.04 59.02
C TYR A 664 -11.58 -4.12 59.65
N VAL A 665 -10.32 -4.59 59.75
CA VAL A 665 -9.24 -3.78 60.30
C VAL A 665 -8.97 -2.59 59.37
N ALA A 666 -8.96 -2.80 58.05
CA ALA A 666 -8.82 -1.74 57.06
C ALA A 666 -9.95 -0.70 57.15
N TRP A 667 -11.22 -1.13 57.16
CA TRP A 667 -12.37 -0.24 57.39
C TRP A 667 -12.24 0.53 58.71
N ARG A 668 -11.97 -0.16 59.82
CA ARG A 668 -11.90 0.47 61.15
C ARG A 668 -10.78 1.51 61.21
N ASN A 669 -9.64 1.23 60.58
CA ASN A 669 -8.50 2.13 60.58
C ASN A 669 -8.77 3.40 59.77
N ASN A 670 -9.71 3.35 58.82
CA ASN A 670 -10.09 4.45 57.96
C ASN A 670 -11.46 5.06 58.31
N PHE A 671 -12.14 4.58 59.36
CA PHE A 671 -13.46 5.04 59.75
C PHE A 671 -13.49 6.55 60.00
N GLY A 672 -14.38 7.25 59.31
CA GLY A 672 -14.51 8.71 59.28
C GLY A 672 -13.70 9.41 58.19
N ALA A 673 -12.96 8.67 57.35
CA ALA A 673 -12.31 9.24 56.18
C ALA A 673 -13.35 9.66 55.13
N THR A 674 -13.16 10.81 54.50
CA THR A 674 -14.02 11.32 53.43
C THR A 674 -13.15 11.73 52.25
N SER A 675 -13.64 11.50 51.03
CA SER A 675 -13.00 12.01 49.83
C SER A 675 -13.15 13.53 49.87
N ALA A 676 -12.03 14.25 49.89
CA ALA A 676 -12.08 15.70 49.92
C ALA A 676 -12.77 16.19 48.64
N SER A 677 -13.97 16.79 48.78
CA SER A 677 -14.54 17.56 47.69
C SER A 677 -13.53 18.64 47.29
N ALA A 678 -13.23 18.74 46.00
CA ALA A 678 -12.38 19.77 45.43
C ALA A 678 -12.69 21.11 46.10
N SER A 679 -11.77 21.60 46.93
CA SER A 679 -11.84 22.99 47.36
C SER A 679 -11.64 23.81 46.09
N SER A 680 -12.68 24.50 45.65
CA SER A 680 -12.58 25.49 44.58
C SER A 680 -11.41 26.41 44.90
N SER A 681 -10.26 26.21 44.22
CA SER A 681 -9.19 27.19 44.26
C SER A 681 -9.81 28.47 43.72
N ALA A 682 -9.84 29.53 44.53
CA ALA A 682 -10.22 30.84 44.05
C ALA A 682 -9.34 31.14 42.83
N ALA A 683 -9.97 31.23 41.65
CA ALA A 683 -9.32 31.69 40.44
C ALA A 683 -8.56 32.99 40.78
N PRO A 684 -7.32 33.19 40.29
CA PRO A 684 -6.68 34.49 40.41
C PRO A 684 -7.62 35.51 39.78
N GLU A 685 -8.12 36.46 40.57
CA GLU A 685 -8.93 37.55 40.03
C GLU A 685 -8.12 38.21 38.90
N PRO A 686 -8.67 38.36 37.68
CA PRO A 686 -8.01 39.20 36.70
C PRO A 686 -7.85 40.58 37.31
N ALA A 687 -6.66 41.16 37.19
CA ALA A 687 -6.33 42.52 37.61
C ALA A 687 -7.11 43.58 36.81
N ALA A 688 -8.44 43.53 36.85
CA ALA A 688 -9.37 44.39 36.13
C ALA A 688 -9.99 45.49 37.03
N LEU A 689 -9.69 45.50 38.34
CA LEU A 689 -10.25 46.50 39.28
C LEU A 689 -9.34 47.69 39.60
N THR A 690 -8.11 47.74 39.10
CA THR A 690 -7.29 48.97 39.09
C THR A 690 -7.43 49.81 37.81
N GLY A 691 -8.13 49.30 36.78
CA GLY A 691 -8.37 50.01 35.51
C GLY A 691 -9.63 50.89 35.47
N LEU A 692 -10.58 50.71 36.39
CA LEU A 692 -11.89 51.39 36.35
C LEU A 692 -11.96 52.73 37.11
N ALA A 693 -10.89 53.14 37.81
CA ALA A 693 -10.84 54.42 38.53
C ALA A 693 -10.19 55.59 37.73
N VAL A 694 -9.62 55.34 36.54
CA VAL A 694 -8.98 56.40 35.72
C VAL A 694 -9.82 56.79 34.48
N MET A 695 -10.84 56.01 34.09
CA MET A 695 -11.74 56.36 32.97
C MET A 695 -13.01 57.14 33.36
N ALA A 696 -13.11 57.64 34.60
CA ALA A 696 -14.20 58.53 35.03
C ALA A 696 -13.84 60.04 34.96
N ALA A 697 -12.61 60.42 34.59
CA ALA A 697 -12.17 61.81 34.50
C ALA A 697 -12.00 62.36 33.07
N GLY A 698 -12.21 61.55 32.02
CA GLY A 698 -11.93 61.92 30.62
C GLY A 698 -13.13 62.36 29.77
N ILE A 699 -14.38 62.15 30.22
CA ILE A 699 -15.59 62.37 29.40
C ILE A 699 -16.44 63.54 29.93
N THR A 700 -15.81 64.71 30.09
CA THR A 700 -16.54 65.98 30.28
C THR A 700 -16.07 67.12 29.38
N ILE A 701 -15.11 66.90 28.48
CA ILE A 701 -14.61 67.93 27.53
C ILE A 701 -14.61 67.41 26.08
N ALA A 702 -15.76 66.95 25.58
CA ALA A 702 -15.93 66.72 24.13
C ALA A 702 -17.39 66.73 23.68
N ARG A 703 -18.22 67.64 24.21
CA ARG A 703 -19.55 67.93 23.64
C ARG A 703 -19.89 69.41 23.74
N ARG A 704 -19.18 70.27 22.99
CA ARG A 704 -19.78 71.51 22.47
C ARG A 704 -19.19 71.90 21.11
N ARG A 705 -20.10 71.90 20.12
CA ARG A 705 -20.14 72.68 18.87
C ARG A 705 -19.48 72.07 17.63
N ALA A 706 -20.30 71.35 16.87
CA ALA A 706 -20.36 71.51 15.43
C ALA A 706 -21.77 71.98 15.05
N SER A 707 -21.87 73.24 14.61
CA SER A 707 -22.98 73.71 13.76
C SER A 707 -22.69 75.14 13.29
N ARG A 708 -22.25 75.30 12.05
CA ARG A 708 -22.70 76.40 11.17
C ARG A 708 -22.48 76.07 9.68
N PRO A 709 -23.43 76.42 8.79
CA PRO A 709 -23.46 75.95 7.40
C PRO A 709 -23.08 77.03 6.36
N ALA A 710 -22.98 76.55 5.11
CA ALA A 710 -23.29 77.20 3.82
C ALA A 710 -22.45 78.40 3.30
N ALA A 711 -21.89 78.15 2.11
CA ALA A 711 -21.84 78.98 0.89
C ALA A 711 -21.30 80.42 0.96
N PHE A 712 -20.17 80.63 0.29
CA PHE A 712 -20.08 81.39 -0.96
C PHE A 712 -19.04 80.74 -1.89
#